data_AF-A0A8H6N324-F1
#
_entry.id   AF-A0A8H6N324-F1
#
_cell.length_a   1.000
_cell.length_b   1.000
_cell.length_c   1.000
_cell.angle_alpha   90.00
_cell.angle_beta   90.00
_cell.angle_gamma   90.00
#
_symmetry.space_group_name_H-M   'P 1'
#
loop_
_entity.id
_entity.type
_entity.pdbx_description
1 polymer ?
#
loop_
_entity_poly.entity_id
_entity_poly.type
_entity_poly.pdbx_seq_one_letter_code
_entity_poly.pdbx_strand_id
1 'polypeptide(L)'
;MEQTTSSNATGSDQSSTAGPPTPQTPTLAGSPPEMDRQPLHKTPVSFAVDISGSTYGPTLEAEKTFIRNVSSLLSPRARFSSKILPWDDKAHPILSLAQVNSLEDRGGTDPGALLSDARHNNALKGSSLWFLMTDGLIPDEARARFAHDIAKHGIHGISCIIVIFGNPTTGPASCDISVGVSVFATVPNCAFLFCDENNGSLRVMQTKGCFDVLLKGQSHPVFDSSSRWDLLPQVFVTDFASILVPTPEPLGSNQVALQDSLVINMDDLFANRLSPDQVARIFSNLDNLDSVRMTSQARNQQGEFRHWLHQQTIRPNDPVSKPRPDRGGRAGSYFTELVDLVSRGQPPPAPLQARLRAAYRDNMRRFVADAQGLIKEAEERSEVIGRVSTTSFSPIDHSPALRSPSHDISHHRSAPLPRSAGYMYESGITPELGRVHRVTVTPQNQIMSVPIEPPGAPRIPHRVPRRDPWKHRGIEEEEPWGSWEANLLDQSLRGLLYTAGLQASRSSFRGTCPLCGATGMTMAWIFRSPLSGPYKSPTPEASTQGFPVPGSRTRLAFPLAMGHFPETSGVLASLPSASTPIPGRPSSSSLPTLVCDPCSVMFARQGPLSFGITAALPMVRFTENRSAVLGILAGAFENRFAEGDLPQVFLSVLMSAAAERSVGTPRFQPTPAPSEMDFDISATMAAAAAAGTFRAAVEWTVRDLLYSVTTLRELTESFSLPSDTPAPVWPLATVLAGSFEELDSLSGNDGPQGLVMPLLRYPLPGFITILKAAPLLSVGIELRRRAAFRRLMYLVCEELGKVAEQVPHSQSVAELFGGLLGRPLSTGPDQKETEWEPSVSVSILSLRAHSLLSAASYDMISRAEEFRYLEDPGCVWAGPALALFLHGLFSQVSRNPWVSALKTFQAMTRMDLIGNALLRPEGVGNGDVRSVLSEMQSR
;
A
#
# COMPACT_ATOMS: atom_id res chain seq x y z
N MET A 1 -17.98 -66.61 -3.60
CA MET A 1 -17.47 -65.64 -2.62
C MET A 1 -18.12 -64.29 -2.86
N GLU A 2 -19.26 -63.92 -2.26
CA GLU A 2 -20.43 -64.61 -1.67
C GLU A 2 -21.51 -63.50 -1.55
N GLN A 3 -22.75 -63.65 -2.05
CA GLN A 3 -23.91 -64.26 -1.38
C GLN A 3 -24.21 -63.66 0.02
N THR A 4 -25.40 -63.20 0.41
CA THR A 4 -26.80 -63.22 -0.13
C THR A 4 -27.50 -61.84 0.14
N THR A 5 -28.78 -61.49 -0.13
CA THR A 5 -30.05 -62.19 -0.52
C THR A 5 -31.02 -61.24 -1.29
N SER A 6 -32.31 -61.60 -1.38
CA SER A 6 -33.51 -60.87 -1.89
C SER A 6 -34.20 -60.01 -0.79
N SER A 7 -35.37 -59.35 -0.91
CA SER A 7 -36.60 -59.60 -1.72
C SER A 7 -37.51 -58.35 -1.91
N ASN A 8 -38.49 -58.42 -2.84
CA ASN A 8 -39.54 -57.41 -3.09
C ASN A 8 -40.72 -57.49 -2.10
N ALA A 9 -41.46 -56.38 -1.90
CA ALA A 9 -42.94 -56.36 -1.94
C ALA A 9 -43.54 -54.93 -2.06
N THR A 10 -44.64 -54.84 -2.80
CA THR A 10 -45.49 -53.69 -3.18
C THR A 10 -46.10 -52.82 -2.08
N GLY A 11 -46.31 -51.53 -2.37
CA GLY A 11 -47.28 -50.64 -1.72
C GLY A 11 -47.58 -49.40 -2.60
N SER A 12 -48.83 -48.91 -2.61
CA SER A 12 -49.28 -47.71 -3.36
C SER A 12 -49.17 -46.45 -2.47
N ASP A 13 -49.12 -45.20 -2.96
CA ASP A 13 -50.07 -44.54 -3.86
C ASP A 13 -49.54 -43.21 -4.44
N GLN A 14 -50.36 -42.55 -5.27
CA GLN A 14 -50.03 -41.25 -5.89
C GLN A 14 -50.28 -40.06 -4.96
N SER A 15 -49.35 -39.09 -4.91
CA SER A 15 -49.63 -37.73 -4.47
C SER A 15 -48.70 -36.71 -5.16
N SER A 16 -49.24 -35.54 -5.51
CA SER A 16 -48.59 -34.53 -6.34
C SER A 16 -47.54 -33.70 -5.59
N THR A 17 -46.36 -33.53 -6.20
CA THR A 17 -45.28 -32.67 -5.69
C THR A 17 -45.57 -31.18 -5.90
N ALA A 18 -46.12 -30.52 -4.88
CA ALA A 18 -46.06 -29.07 -4.76
C ALA A 18 -44.63 -28.67 -4.32
N GLY A 19 -43.97 -27.80 -5.10
CA GLY A 19 -42.61 -27.32 -4.79
C GLY A 19 -42.57 -26.33 -3.60
N PRO A 20 -41.42 -26.17 -2.93
CA PRO A 20 -41.26 -25.19 -1.86
C PRO A 20 -41.39 -23.76 -2.41
N PRO A 21 -42.00 -22.82 -1.65
CA PRO A 21 -42.24 -21.46 -2.12
C PRO A 21 -40.93 -20.67 -2.29
N THR A 22 -40.84 -19.93 -3.39
CA THR A 22 -39.72 -19.03 -3.67
C THR A 22 -39.69 -17.85 -2.67
N PRO A 23 -38.53 -17.45 -2.14
CA PRO A 23 -38.43 -16.25 -1.31
C PRO A 23 -38.89 -15.00 -2.07
N GLN A 24 -39.90 -14.30 -1.56
CA GLN A 24 -40.37 -13.06 -2.17
C GLN A 24 -39.40 -11.91 -1.86
N THR A 25 -39.07 -11.12 -2.87
CA THR A 25 -38.17 -9.96 -2.73
C THR A 25 -38.88 -8.84 -1.96
N PRO A 26 -38.32 -8.31 -0.85
CA PRO A 26 -38.88 -7.15 -0.17
C PRO A 26 -38.88 -5.92 -1.09
N THR A 27 -40.02 -5.26 -1.23
CA THR A 27 -40.17 -4.02 -2.01
C THR A 27 -39.67 -2.83 -1.20
N LEU A 28 -39.05 -1.83 -1.84
CA LEU A 28 -38.54 -0.64 -1.16
C LEU A 28 -39.66 0.23 -0.53
N ALA A 29 -39.27 0.98 0.49
CA ALA A 29 -39.97 2.15 1.01
C ALA A 29 -41.37 1.92 1.62
N GLY A 30 -41.46 1.03 2.61
CA GLY A 30 -42.50 1.13 3.63
C GLY A 30 -42.13 2.13 4.73
N SER A 31 -43.09 2.94 5.19
CA SER A 31 -42.98 3.68 6.47
C SER A 31 -42.83 2.71 7.65
N PRO A 32 -42.24 3.13 8.79
CA PRO A 32 -42.17 2.26 9.97
C PRO A 32 -43.57 1.79 10.39
N PRO A 33 -43.72 0.54 10.88
CA PRO A 33 -45.02 0.00 11.26
C PRO A 33 -45.62 0.83 12.41
N GLU A 34 -46.84 1.32 12.20
CA GLU A 34 -47.57 2.11 13.17
C GLU A 34 -47.99 1.22 14.36
N MET A 35 -47.19 1.24 15.44
CA MET A 35 -47.47 0.46 16.64
C MET A 35 -48.83 0.83 17.23
N ASP A 36 -49.65 -0.18 17.57
CA ASP A 36 -50.88 0.05 18.34
C ASP A 36 -50.53 0.59 19.74
N ARG A 37 -50.92 1.85 19.97
CA ARG A 37 -50.63 2.65 21.16
C ARG A 37 -51.93 3.11 21.80
N GLN A 38 -52.08 2.87 23.09
CA GLN A 38 -53.30 3.16 23.83
C GLN A 38 -53.06 4.23 24.90
N PRO A 39 -53.97 5.21 25.06
CA PRO A 39 -53.83 6.25 26.07
C PRO A 39 -54.03 5.67 27.46
N LEU A 40 -53.19 6.09 28.42
CA LEU A 40 -53.09 5.50 29.77
C LEU A 40 -54.43 5.19 30.46
N HIS A 41 -55.47 6.01 30.30
CA HIS A 41 -56.77 5.81 30.93
C HIS A 41 -57.47 4.48 30.54
N LYS A 42 -57.09 3.83 29.44
CA LYS A 42 -57.60 2.51 29.02
C LYS A 42 -56.70 1.35 29.44
N THR A 43 -55.46 1.63 29.81
CA THR A 43 -54.38 0.66 29.94
C THR A 43 -54.45 -0.10 31.28
N PRO A 44 -54.28 -1.44 31.30
CA PRO A 44 -54.11 -2.19 32.54
C PRO A 44 -52.72 -1.91 33.14
N VAL A 45 -52.68 -1.53 34.42
CA VAL A 45 -51.47 -1.11 35.13
C VAL A 45 -51.15 -2.04 36.30
N SER A 46 -49.88 -2.41 36.45
CA SER A 46 -49.37 -3.10 37.64
C SER A 46 -48.43 -2.20 38.44
N PHE A 47 -48.72 -1.95 39.71
CA PHE A 47 -47.86 -1.19 40.61
C PHE A 47 -47.00 -2.18 41.42
N ALA A 48 -45.72 -2.31 41.10
CA ALA A 48 -44.75 -3.00 41.94
C ALA A 48 -44.28 -2.04 43.04
N VAL A 49 -44.69 -2.32 44.27
CA VAL A 49 -44.48 -1.43 45.43
C VAL A 49 -43.50 -2.07 46.38
N ASP A 50 -42.34 -1.45 46.52
CA ASP A 50 -41.35 -1.79 47.53
C ASP A 50 -41.99 -1.57 48.91
N ILE A 51 -41.99 -2.59 49.75
CA ILE A 51 -42.42 -2.48 51.14
C ILE A 51 -41.28 -2.84 52.10
N SER A 52 -40.03 -2.80 51.63
CA SER A 52 -38.85 -3.04 52.46
C SER A 52 -38.79 -2.09 53.67
N GLY A 53 -38.11 -2.50 54.74
CA GLY A 53 -38.10 -1.76 56.01
C GLY A 53 -37.54 -0.33 55.96
N SER A 54 -36.90 0.09 54.87
CA SER A 54 -36.46 1.47 54.64
C SER A 54 -37.57 2.41 54.12
N THR A 55 -38.64 1.86 53.53
CA THR A 55 -39.84 2.62 53.09
C THR A 55 -40.75 3.08 54.25
N TYR A 56 -40.39 2.78 55.49
CA TYR A 56 -41.24 2.97 56.67
C TYR A 56 -41.71 4.42 56.88
N GLY A 57 -43.02 4.59 57.07
CA GLY A 57 -43.63 5.85 57.50
C GLY A 57 -43.94 6.80 56.33
N PRO A 58 -43.28 7.97 56.20
CA PRO A 58 -43.62 8.98 55.20
C PRO A 58 -43.60 8.46 53.76
N THR A 59 -42.58 7.68 53.42
CA THR A 59 -42.30 7.17 52.08
C THR A 59 -43.45 6.26 51.60
N LEU A 60 -43.83 5.25 52.39
CA LEU A 60 -44.96 4.37 52.08
C LEU A 60 -46.33 5.09 52.00
N GLU A 61 -46.58 6.16 52.76
CA GLU A 61 -47.82 6.96 52.58
C GLU A 61 -47.77 7.90 51.37
N ALA A 62 -46.59 8.37 50.96
CA ALA A 62 -46.40 9.06 49.68
C ALA A 62 -46.65 8.11 48.50
N GLU A 63 -46.17 6.86 48.57
CA GLU A 63 -46.46 5.80 47.61
C GLU A 63 -47.95 5.48 47.50
N LYS A 64 -48.61 5.20 48.64
CA LYS A 64 -50.07 4.98 48.69
C LYS A 64 -50.82 6.14 48.08
N THR A 65 -50.37 7.38 48.32
CA THR A 65 -50.96 8.60 47.75
C THR A 65 -50.73 8.72 46.23
N PHE A 66 -49.53 8.39 45.75
CA PHE A 66 -49.23 8.30 44.32
C PHE A 66 -50.12 7.28 43.60
N ILE A 67 -50.29 6.07 44.17
CA ILE A 67 -51.17 5.02 43.63
C ILE A 67 -52.62 5.51 43.56
N ARG A 68 -53.15 6.13 44.63
CA ARG A 68 -54.49 6.75 44.65
C ARG A 68 -54.64 7.77 43.51
N ASN A 69 -53.64 8.64 43.32
CA ASN A 69 -53.64 9.69 42.30
C ASN A 69 -53.61 9.11 40.87
N VAL A 70 -52.70 8.18 40.56
CA VAL A 70 -52.65 7.54 39.22
C VAL A 70 -53.92 6.74 38.94
N SER A 71 -54.43 6.02 39.95
CA SER A 71 -55.69 5.26 39.86
C SER A 71 -56.88 6.14 39.48
N SER A 72 -56.89 7.41 39.88
CA SER A 72 -57.97 8.36 39.53
C SER A 72 -58.09 8.59 38.02
N LEU A 73 -56.97 8.54 37.27
CA LEU A 73 -56.94 8.75 35.82
C LEU A 73 -57.38 7.52 35.02
N LEU A 74 -57.29 6.33 35.61
CA LEU A 74 -57.69 5.09 34.97
C LEU A 74 -59.23 5.00 34.86
N SER A 75 -59.71 4.50 33.72
CA SER A 75 -61.14 4.17 33.53
C SER A 75 -61.59 3.04 34.46
N PRO A 76 -62.90 2.87 34.75
CA PRO A 76 -63.38 1.81 35.65
C PRO A 76 -62.93 0.40 35.25
N ARG A 77 -62.86 0.11 33.94
CA ARG A 77 -62.32 -1.16 33.42
C ARG A 77 -60.83 -1.30 33.70
N ALA A 78 -60.03 -0.27 33.39
CA ALA A 78 -58.60 -0.26 33.64
C ALA A 78 -58.27 -0.41 35.15
N ARG A 79 -59.00 0.28 36.03
CA ARG A 79 -58.89 0.14 37.49
C ARG A 79 -59.14 -1.29 37.97
N PHE A 80 -60.15 -1.96 37.43
CA PHE A 80 -60.50 -3.34 37.81
C PHE A 80 -59.45 -4.36 37.35
N SER A 81 -58.89 -4.20 36.14
CA SER A 81 -57.77 -5.02 35.67
C SER A 81 -56.47 -4.75 36.42
N SER A 82 -56.24 -3.52 36.86
CA SER A 82 -54.98 -3.09 37.50
C SER A 82 -54.73 -3.75 38.87
N LYS A 83 -53.46 -3.87 39.27
CA LYS A 83 -53.01 -4.62 40.45
C LYS A 83 -51.95 -3.85 41.23
N ILE A 84 -51.87 -4.11 42.53
CA ILE A 84 -50.75 -3.74 43.40
C ILE A 84 -50.00 -5.03 43.75
N LEU A 85 -48.68 -4.98 43.65
CA LEU A 85 -47.73 -6.10 43.71
C LEU A 85 -46.69 -5.75 44.80
N PRO A 86 -46.96 -6.02 46.09
CA PRO A 86 -46.07 -5.62 47.17
C PRO A 86 -44.88 -6.60 47.28
N TRP A 87 -43.66 -6.07 47.42
CA TRP A 87 -42.43 -6.87 47.48
C TRP A 87 -41.43 -6.36 48.52
N ASP A 88 -40.75 -7.29 49.18
CA ASP A 88 -39.59 -7.06 50.05
C ASP A 88 -38.42 -7.95 49.58
N ASP A 89 -37.84 -8.80 50.43
CA ASP A 89 -37.02 -9.94 49.97
C ASP A 89 -37.89 -11.10 49.42
N LYS A 90 -39.22 -10.94 49.39
CA LYS A 90 -40.25 -11.89 48.94
C LYS A 90 -41.41 -11.15 48.25
N ALA A 91 -42.31 -11.90 47.62
CA ALA A 91 -43.51 -11.37 46.99
C ALA A 91 -44.75 -11.65 47.85
N HIS A 92 -45.49 -10.60 48.20
CA HIS A 92 -46.64 -10.64 49.13
C HIS A 92 -47.98 -10.82 48.39
N PRO A 93 -49.11 -11.09 49.07
CA PRO A 93 -50.39 -11.30 48.37
C PRO A 93 -50.80 -10.11 47.49
N ILE A 94 -51.06 -10.38 46.20
CA ILE A 94 -51.48 -9.37 45.22
C ILE A 94 -52.75 -8.66 45.69
N LEU A 95 -52.71 -7.32 45.70
CA LEU A 95 -53.80 -6.47 46.16
C LEU A 95 -54.54 -5.80 44.98
N SER A 96 -55.82 -5.47 45.18
CA SER A 96 -56.56 -4.57 44.29
C SER A 96 -56.31 -3.10 44.66
N LEU A 97 -56.59 -2.16 43.76
CA LEU A 97 -56.44 -0.72 44.02
C LEU A 97 -57.26 -0.23 45.23
N ALA A 98 -58.36 -0.90 45.57
CA ALA A 98 -59.17 -0.60 46.75
C ALA A 98 -58.49 -0.99 48.08
N GLN A 99 -57.45 -1.83 48.03
CA GLN A 99 -56.71 -2.34 49.19
C GLN A 99 -55.37 -1.62 49.38
N VAL A 100 -55.11 -0.49 48.71
CA VAL A 100 -53.88 0.30 48.86
C VAL A 100 -53.55 0.67 50.33
N ASN A 101 -54.57 0.79 51.18
CA ASN A 101 -54.39 1.07 52.61
C ASN A 101 -53.92 -0.14 53.44
N SER A 102 -53.88 -1.37 52.89
CA SER A 102 -53.34 -2.56 53.57
C SER A 102 -51.91 -2.90 53.14
N LEU A 103 -51.16 -1.89 52.67
CA LEU A 103 -49.71 -1.96 52.51
C LEU A 103 -49.04 -1.62 53.85
N GLU A 104 -48.14 -2.50 54.29
CA GLU A 104 -47.37 -2.46 55.55
C GLU A 104 -45.91 -2.78 55.23
N ASP A 105 -44.97 -2.15 55.94
CA ASP A 105 -43.52 -2.33 55.80
C ASP A 105 -43.03 -3.66 56.40
N ARG A 106 -42.17 -4.38 55.66
CA ARG A 106 -41.66 -5.74 55.99
C ARG A 106 -40.33 -6.00 55.28
N GLY A 107 -39.47 -6.82 55.89
CA GLY A 107 -38.37 -7.49 55.18
C GLY A 107 -37.22 -6.60 54.65
N GLY A 108 -36.42 -7.20 53.75
CA GLY A 108 -35.33 -6.54 53.01
C GLY A 108 -35.74 -6.14 51.59
N THR A 109 -34.78 -5.93 50.71
CA THR A 109 -35.02 -5.40 49.34
C THR A 109 -34.40 -6.34 48.29
N ASP A 110 -35.21 -7.21 47.65
CA ASP A 110 -34.80 -7.98 46.47
C ASP A 110 -35.92 -7.95 45.39
N PRO A 111 -35.82 -7.06 44.38
CA PRO A 111 -36.83 -6.96 43.33
C PRO A 111 -36.88 -8.20 42.42
N GLY A 112 -35.92 -9.14 42.53
CA GLY A 112 -36.02 -10.47 41.93
C GLY A 112 -37.18 -11.30 42.47
N ALA A 113 -37.73 -10.96 43.64
CA ALA A 113 -38.92 -11.59 44.20
C ALA A 113 -40.17 -11.43 43.30
N LEU A 114 -40.34 -10.26 42.67
CA LEU A 114 -41.43 -9.96 41.71
C LEU A 114 -41.46 -10.91 40.52
N LEU A 115 -40.30 -11.45 40.14
CA LEU A 115 -40.12 -12.30 38.98
C LEU A 115 -40.08 -13.78 39.36
N SER A 116 -39.63 -14.08 40.58
CA SER A 116 -39.59 -15.42 41.15
C SER A 116 -40.99 -15.95 41.52
N ASP A 117 -41.89 -15.08 42.00
CA ASP A 117 -43.29 -15.46 42.20
C ASP A 117 -44.08 -15.45 40.88
N ALA A 118 -44.61 -16.62 40.50
CA ALA A 118 -45.33 -16.80 39.25
C ALA A 118 -46.61 -15.93 39.12
N ARG A 119 -47.23 -15.51 40.24
CA ARG A 119 -48.44 -14.67 40.21
C ARG A 119 -48.06 -13.22 39.88
N HIS A 120 -46.96 -12.72 40.44
CA HIS A 120 -46.43 -11.39 40.19
C HIS A 120 -45.88 -11.27 38.77
N ASN A 121 -45.09 -12.25 38.35
CA ASN A 121 -44.58 -12.37 36.98
C ASN A 121 -45.72 -12.36 35.93
N ASN A 122 -46.80 -13.12 36.18
CA ASN A 122 -47.98 -13.13 35.32
C ASN A 122 -48.80 -11.82 35.39
N ALA A 123 -48.86 -11.13 36.54
CA ALA A 123 -49.55 -9.85 36.68
C ALA A 123 -48.78 -8.69 36.01
N LEU A 124 -47.44 -8.74 35.98
CA LEU A 124 -46.62 -7.84 35.17
C LEU A 124 -46.87 -8.09 33.68
N LYS A 125 -46.81 -9.36 33.23
CA LYS A 125 -47.10 -9.76 31.83
C LYS A 125 -48.51 -9.44 31.35
N GLY A 126 -49.49 -9.40 32.25
CA GLY A 126 -50.86 -9.00 31.95
C GLY A 126 -51.09 -7.48 31.89
N SER A 127 -50.07 -6.67 32.19
CA SER A 127 -50.11 -5.21 32.12
C SER A 127 -49.43 -4.70 30.84
N SER A 128 -49.83 -3.51 30.36
CA SER A 128 -49.11 -2.84 29.26
C SER A 128 -48.17 -1.73 29.76
N LEU A 129 -48.37 -1.33 31.01
CA LEU A 129 -47.51 -0.43 31.77
C LEU A 129 -47.39 -0.98 33.19
N TRP A 130 -46.17 -1.00 33.72
CA TRP A 130 -45.96 -1.20 35.15
C TRP A 130 -45.23 -0.01 35.78
N PHE A 131 -45.52 0.24 37.06
CA PHE A 131 -44.76 1.17 37.88
C PHE A 131 -43.82 0.36 38.77
N LEU A 132 -42.55 0.76 38.87
CA LEU A 132 -41.62 0.28 39.87
C LEU A 132 -41.39 1.39 40.89
N MET A 133 -41.92 1.21 42.09
CA MET A 133 -41.87 2.16 43.18
C MET A 133 -40.91 1.62 44.26
N THR A 134 -40.00 2.44 44.75
CA THR A 134 -38.87 2.07 45.63
C THR A 134 -38.22 3.32 46.24
N ASP A 135 -37.35 3.16 47.25
CA ASP A 135 -36.46 4.20 47.77
C ASP A 135 -35.05 4.17 47.12
N GLY A 136 -34.69 3.07 46.44
CA GLY A 136 -33.70 3.06 45.35
C GLY A 136 -32.49 2.14 45.49
N LEU A 137 -32.22 1.51 46.65
CA LEU A 137 -30.92 0.88 46.98
C LEU A 137 -30.90 -0.67 46.84
N ILE A 138 -30.04 -1.20 45.95
CA ILE A 138 -29.59 -2.61 45.92
C ILE A 138 -28.11 -2.75 45.51
N PRO A 139 -27.40 -3.80 45.99
CA PRO A 139 -26.00 -4.05 45.62
C PRO A 139 -25.83 -4.53 44.16
N ASP A 140 -24.61 -4.36 43.63
CA ASP A 140 -24.24 -4.64 42.23
C ASP A 140 -24.64 -6.03 41.73
N GLU A 141 -24.44 -7.08 42.53
CA GLU A 141 -24.77 -8.46 42.15
C GLU A 141 -26.28 -8.72 42.12
N ALA A 142 -27.06 -8.04 42.99
CA ALA A 142 -28.51 -8.11 42.99
C ALA A 142 -29.07 -7.35 41.79
N ARG A 143 -28.54 -6.15 41.52
CA ARG A 143 -28.86 -5.33 40.34
C ARG A 143 -28.63 -6.08 39.04
N ALA A 144 -27.49 -6.73 38.89
CA ALA A 144 -27.15 -7.51 37.69
C ALA A 144 -28.02 -8.77 37.53
N ARG A 145 -28.34 -9.45 38.64
CA ARG A 145 -29.30 -10.56 38.66
C ARG A 145 -30.69 -10.10 38.23
N PHE A 146 -31.18 -8.99 38.77
CA PHE A 146 -32.48 -8.43 38.41
C PHE A 146 -32.54 -8.04 36.93
N ALA A 147 -31.48 -7.42 36.38
CA ALA A 147 -31.38 -7.14 34.93
C ALA A 147 -31.46 -8.42 34.07
N HIS A 148 -30.86 -9.52 34.53
CA HIS A 148 -30.96 -10.82 33.86
C HIS A 148 -32.36 -11.43 33.99
N ASP A 149 -32.99 -11.38 35.17
CA ASP A 149 -34.33 -11.95 35.38
C ASP A 149 -35.43 -11.16 34.65
N ILE A 150 -35.35 -9.82 34.58
CA ILE A 150 -36.22 -8.97 33.73
C ILE A 150 -36.12 -9.42 32.25
N ALA A 151 -34.91 -9.74 31.80
CA ALA A 151 -34.64 -10.21 30.45
C ALA A 151 -35.24 -11.61 30.22
N LYS A 152 -34.77 -12.59 31.01
CA LYS A 152 -35.20 -14.00 31.06
C LYS A 152 -36.71 -14.20 31.15
N HIS A 153 -37.43 -13.35 31.87
CA HIS A 153 -38.88 -13.43 31.98
C HIS A 153 -39.64 -12.58 30.96
N GLY A 154 -38.98 -11.82 30.07
CA GLY A 154 -39.62 -11.03 29.00
C GLY A 154 -40.25 -9.71 29.46
N ILE A 155 -39.98 -9.26 30.70
CA ILE A 155 -40.58 -8.05 31.26
C ILE A 155 -40.01 -6.76 30.61
N HIS A 156 -38.81 -6.84 30.05
CA HIS A 156 -38.19 -5.73 29.30
C HIS A 156 -38.98 -5.28 28.05
N GLY A 157 -39.90 -6.10 27.53
CA GLY A 157 -40.82 -5.72 26.45
C GLY A 157 -42.05 -4.91 26.90
N ILE A 158 -42.17 -4.61 28.20
CA ILE A 158 -43.30 -3.90 28.81
C ILE A 158 -42.85 -2.51 29.25
N SER A 159 -43.60 -1.47 28.86
CA SER A 159 -43.33 -0.08 29.25
C SER A 159 -43.28 0.07 30.78
N CYS A 160 -42.35 0.87 31.31
CA CYS A 160 -42.18 1.04 32.75
C CYS A 160 -42.03 2.51 33.17
N ILE A 161 -42.67 2.92 34.27
CA ILE A 161 -42.34 4.15 34.99
C ILE A 161 -41.71 3.77 36.33
N ILE A 162 -40.42 4.06 36.49
CA ILE A 162 -39.71 3.98 37.76
C ILE A 162 -40.00 5.25 38.54
N VAL A 163 -40.36 5.13 39.82
CA VAL A 163 -40.60 6.26 40.72
C VAL A 163 -39.80 6.01 42.00
N ILE A 164 -38.78 6.83 42.22
CA ILE A 164 -38.03 6.81 43.47
C ILE A 164 -38.64 7.80 44.45
N PHE A 165 -38.99 7.32 45.64
CA PHE A 165 -39.54 8.11 46.73
C PHE A 165 -38.42 8.44 47.72
N GLY A 166 -38.38 9.69 48.18
CA GLY A 166 -37.41 10.06 49.21
C GLY A 166 -37.33 11.56 49.46
N ASN A 167 -36.25 11.94 50.14
CA ASN A 167 -36.10 13.28 50.70
C ASN A 167 -35.14 14.16 49.87
N PRO A 168 -35.56 15.33 49.37
CA PRO A 168 -34.74 16.19 48.50
C PRO A 168 -33.67 17.02 49.26
N THR A 169 -33.26 16.57 50.45
CA THR A 169 -32.21 17.21 51.27
C THR A 169 -30.80 16.98 50.75
N THR A 170 -30.55 15.86 50.05
CA THR A 170 -29.34 15.63 49.26
C THR A 170 -29.56 16.11 47.81
N GLY A 171 -28.50 16.24 47.02
CA GLY A 171 -28.63 16.64 45.61
C GLY A 171 -29.15 15.48 44.73
N PRO A 172 -29.76 15.77 43.55
CA PRO A 172 -30.22 14.72 42.62
C PRO A 172 -29.09 13.82 42.10
N ALA A 173 -27.85 14.32 42.02
CA ALA A 173 -26.67 13.53 41.69
C ALA A 173 -26.21 12.57 42.82
N SER A 174 -26.88 12.59 43.97
CA SER A 174 -26.69 11.70 45.12
C SER A 174 -27.98 10.93 45.49
N CYS A 175 -28.98 10.93 44.60
CA CYS A 175 -30.09 9.99 44.67
C CYS A 175 -29.57 8.60 44.25
N ASP A 176 -29.84 7.55 45.03
CA ASP A 176 -29.60 6.19 44.54
C ASP A 176 -30.63 5.87 43.45
N ILE A 177 -30.23 5.02 42.50
CA ILE A 177 -31.02 4.61 41.33
C ILE A 177 -30.82 3.12 41.01
N SER A 178 -30.09 2.38 41.84
CA SER A 178 -29.59 1.03 41.56
C SER A 178 -30.70 -0.01 41.34
N VAL A 179 -31.85 0.11 42.03
CA VAL A 179 -33.05 -0.70 41.77
C VAL A 179 -33.61 -0.45 40.37
N GLY A 180 -33.79 0.83 40.02
CA GLY A 180 -34.43 1.23 38.77
C GLY A 180 -33.55 1.07 37.53
N VAL A 181 -32.24 1.26 37.65
CA VAL A 181 -31.34 1.38 36.49
C VAL A 181 -31.27 0.09 35.66
N SER A 182 -31.49 -1.10 36.26
CA SER A 182 -31.60 -2.37 35.52
C SER A 182 -32.83 -2.42 34.60
N VAL A 183 -33.95 -1.85 35.02
CA VAL A 183 -35.16 -1.71 34.19
C VAL A 183 -34.93 -0.63 33.14
N PHE A 184 -34.44 0.55 33.54
CA PHE A 184 -34.18 1.67 32.64
C PHE A 184 -33.15 1.37 31.55
N ALA A 185 -32.20 0.47 31.82
CA ALA A 185 -31.20 0.00 30.86
C ALA A 185 -31.78 -0.92 29.79
N THR A 186 -32.78 -1.75 30.15
CA THR A 186 -33.27 -2.88 29.33
C THR A 186 -34.61 -2.62 28.65
N VAL A 187 -35.47 -1.76 29.21
CA VAL A 187 -36.77 -1.38 28.63
C VAL A 187 -36.57 -0.20 27.65
N PRO A 188 -37.04 -0.27 26.39
CA PRO A 188 -36.90 0.83 25.43
C PRO A 188 -37.78 2.03 25.79
N ASN A 189 -39.01 1.79 26.25
CA ASN A 189 -39.97 2.80 26.69
C ASN A 189 -39.97 2.87 28.21
N CYS A 190 -39.19 3.78 28.80
CA CYS A 190 -39.08 3.90 30.25
C CYS A 190 -39.00 5.35 30.73
N ALA A 191 -39.65 5.65 31.86
CA ALA A 191 -39.47 6.90 32.60
C ALA A 191 -38.78 6.63 33.95
N PHE A 192 -38.01 7.61 34.39
CA PHE A 192 -37.34 7.64 35.68
C PHE A 192 -37.75 8.93 36.38
N LEU A 193 -38.54 8.82 37.45
CA LEU A 193 -39.11 9.94 38.18
C LEU A 193 -38.64 9.94 39.64
N PHE A 194 -38.47 11.12 40.21
CA PHE A 194 -38.34 11.32 41.65
C PHE A 194 -39.65 11.86 42.23
N CYS A 195 -40.04 11.38 43.41
CA CYS A 195 -41.18 11.85 44.18
C CYS A 195 -40.72 12.33 45.55
N ASP A 196 -40.89 13.64 45.81
CA ASP A 196 -40.63 14.22 47.13
C ASP A 196 -41.68 13.71 48.13
N GLU A 197 -41.27 12.86 49.06
CA GLU A 197 -42.15 12.23 50.06
C GLU A 197 -42.91 13.23 50.94
N ASN A 198 -42.39 14.45 51.09
CA ASN A 198 -42.93 15.47 51.99
C ASN A 198 -44.15 16.20 51.40
N ASN A 199 -44.30 16.21 50.07
CA ASN A 199 -45.34 16.98 49.37
C ASN A 199 -45.90 16.34 48.08
N GLY A 200 -45.36 15.20 47.65
CA GLY A 200 -45.80 14.48 46.44
C GLY A 200 -45.40 15.14 45.12
N SER A 201 -44.46 16.09 45.11
CA SER A 201 -43.97 16.72 43.88
C SER A 201 -43.15 15.74 43.05
N LEU A 202 -43.60 15.46 41.84
CA LEU A 202 -42.89 14.61 40.88
C LEU A 202 -41.94 15.43 40.00
N ARG A 203 -40.74 14.91 39.79
CA ARG A 203 -39.71 15.48 38.91
C ARG A 203 -39.19 14.42 37.96
N VAL A 204 -39.02 14.77 36.69
CA VAL A 204 -38.39 13.87 35.71
C VAL A 204 -36.89 13.83 35.99
N MET A 205 -36.34 12.63 36.18
CA MET A 205 -34.90 12.41 36.21
C MET A 205 -34.39 12.03 34.82
N GLN A 206 -35.05 11.09 34.14
CA GLN A 206 -34.75 10.71 32.76
C GLN A 206 -35.98 10.04 32.10
N THR A 207 -36.05 10.03 30.77
CA THR A 207 -37.08 9.32 29.99
C THR A 207 -36.46 8.67 28.76
N LYS A 208 -37.22 7.78 28.11
CA LYS A 208 -36.97 7.20 26.78
C LYS A 208 -38.30 6.86 26.10
N GLY A 209 -38.35 7.00 24.78
CA GLY A 209 -39.43 6.48 23.94
C GLY A 209 -40.77 7.20 24.17
N CYS A 210 -41.84 6.46 24.44
CA CYS A 210 -43.17 7.06 24.60
C CYS A 210 -43.32 8.01 25.81
N PHE A 211 -42.32 8.07 26.71
CA PHE A 211 -42.34 8.92 27.89
C PHE A 211 -41.67 10.29 27.71
N ASP A 212 -40.95 10.55 26.62
CA ASP A 212 -40.26 11.83 26.41
C ASP A 212 -41.23 13.03 26.28
N VAL A 213 -42.52 12.76 26.05
CA VAL A 213 -43.62 13.73 26.18
C VAL A 213 -43.66 14.41 27.57
N LEU A 214 -43.22 13.73 28.62
CA LEU A 214 -43.18 14.24 30.00
C LEU A 214 -42.14 15.36 30.20
N LEU A 215 -41.12 15.45 29.34
CA LEU A 215 -40.19 16.59 29.32
C LEU A 215 -40.83 17.87 28.77
N LYS A 216 -42.01 17.79 28.15
CA LYS A 216 -42.76 18.95 27.60
C LYS A 216 -41.93 19.81 26.63
N GLY A 217 -40.99 19.19 25.91
CA GLY A 217 -40.06 19.85 24.99
C GLY A 217 -38.79 20.43 25.62
N GLN A 218 -38.57 20.23 26.93
CA GLN A 218 -37.28 20.51 27.56
C GLN A 218 -36.25 19.44 27.18
N SER A 219 -34.96 19.76 27.28
CA SER A 219 -33.90 18.76 27.21
C SER A 219 -33.95 17.83 28.42
N HIS A 220 -33.41 16.62 28.26
CA HIS A 220 -33.09 15.75 29.38
C HIS A 220 -32.23 16.48 30.44
N PRO A 221 -32.32 16.10 31.73
CA PRO A 221 -31.42 16.63 32.77
C PRO A 221 -29.98 16.11 32.64
N VAL A 222 -29.05 16.92 33.15
CA VAL A 222 -27.65 16.53 33.41
C VAL A 222 -27.43 16.53 34.91
N PHE A 223 -26.91 15.44 35.47
CA PHE A 223 -26.59 15.32 36.89
C PHE A 223 -25.09 15.51 37.15
N ASP A 224 -24.73 16.57 37.86
CA ASP A 224 -23.41 16.85 38.39
C ASP A 224 -23.48 17.43 39.81
N SER A 225 -22.35 17.84 40.39
CA SER A 225 -22.26 18.38 41.74
C SER A 225 -22.90 19.76 41.94
N SER A 226 -23.38 20.42 40.88
CA SER A 226 -24.12 21.69 40.91
C SER A 226 -25.62 21.53 40.67
N SER A 227 -26.06 20.34 40.24
CA SER A 227 -27.45 20.03 39.91
C SER A 227 -28.35 20.13 41.13
N ARG A 228 -29.54 20.70 40.96
CA ARG A 228 -30.53 20.94 42.03
C ARG A 228 -31.89 20.40 41.63
N TRP A 229 -32.66 19.92 42.60
CA TRP A 229 -34.01 19.41 42.37
C TRP A 229 -34.93 20.44 41.70
N ASP A 230 -34.87 21.72 42.09
CA ASP A 230 -35.74 22.77 41.56
C ASP A 230 -35.52 23.10 40.08
N LEU A 231 -34.40 22.66 39.50
CA LEU A 231 -34.08 22.80 38.07
C LEU A 231 -34.56 21.61 37.22
N LEU A 232 -35.01 20.51 37.82
CA LEU A 232 -35.52 19.35 37.07
C LEU A 232 -36.95 19.57 36.56
N PRO A 233 -37.32 19.03 35.37
CA PRO A 233 -38.66 19.18 34.82
C PRO A 233 -39.74 18.67 35.78
N GLN A 234 -40.63 19.55 36.22
CA GLN A 234 -41.72 19.19 37.12
C GLN A 234 -42.91 18.61 36.32
N VAL A 235 -43.41 17.48 36.80
CA VAL A 235 -44.59 16.81 36.24
C VAL A 235 -45.64 16.63 37.32
N PHE A 236 -46.89 16.58 36.88
CA PHE A 236 -48.05 16.29 37.70
C PHE A 236 -48.62 14.95 37.23
N VAL A 237 -49.29 14.21 38.12
CA VAL A 237 -49.89 12.91 37.74
C VAL A 237 -50.85 13.07 36.55
N THR A 238 -51.55 14.20 36.44
CA THR A 238 -52.40 14.56 35.28
C THR A 238 -51.67 14.62 33.94
N ASP A 239 -50.37 14.93 33.90
CA ASP A 239 -49.59 14.92 32.66
C ASP A 239 -49.52 13.52 32.05
N PHE A 240 -49.64 12.46 32.87
CA PHE A 240 -49.63 11.07 32.41
C PHE A 240 -50.82 10.75 31.48
N ALA A 241 -51.87 11.57 31.47
CA ALA A 241 -52.98 11.44 30.53
C ALA A 241 -52.56 11.69 29.05
N SER A 242 -51.41 12.33 28.82
CA SER A 242 -50.81 12.53 27.49
C SER A 242 -50.05 11.31 26.97
N ILE A 243 -49.74 10.33 27.82
CA ILE A 243 -48.89 9.18 27.45
C ILE A 243 -49.69 8.20 26.59
N LEU A 244 -49.15 7.90 25.42
CA LEU A 244 -49.61 6.85 24.52
C LEU A 244 -48.74 5.60 24.71
N VAL A 245 -49.21 4.67 25.54
CA VAL A 245 -48.49 3.45 25.92
C VAL A 245 -48.53 2.45 24.75
N PRO A 246 -47.40 1.96 24.23
CA PRO A 246 -47.38 0.91 23.21
C PRO A 246 -47.84 -0.43 23.78
N THR A 247 -48.42 -1.26 22.91
CA THR A 247 -48.68 -2.68 23.22
C THR A 247 -47.38 -3.42 23.56
N PRO A 248 -47.33 -4.29 24.58
CA PRO A 248 -46.11 -5.02 24.96
C PRO A 248 -45.52 -5.86 23.83
N GLU A 249 -44.19 -5.82 23.72
CA GLU A 249 -43.45 -6.58 22.71
C GLU A 249 -42.99 -7.94 23.30
N PRO A 250 -43.28 -9.08 22.64
CA PRO A 250 -42.91 -10.40 23.14
C PRO A 250 -41.43 -10.72 22.88
N LEU A 251 -40.55 -10.13 23.69
CA LEU A 251 -39.09 -10.30 23.59
C LEU A 251 -38.60 -11.55 24.34
N GLY A 252 -37.71 -12.31 23.70
CA GLY A 252 -37.00 -13.46 24.27
C GLY A 252 -35.86 -13.04 25.21
N SER A 253 -35.35 -13.99 26.01
CA SER A 253 -34.40 -13.71 27.12
C SER A 253 -33.16 -12.90 26.74
N ASN A 254 -32.62 -13.16 25.54
CA ASN A 254 -31.37 -12.57 25.09
C ASN A 254 -31.61 -11.47 24.03
N GLN A 255 -32.87 -11.13 23.77
CA GLN A 255 -33.25 -10.01 22.91
C GLN A 255 -33.21 -8.67 23.66
N VAL A 256 -33.18 -7.59 22.88
CA VAL A 256 -33.31 -6.19 23.31
C VAL A 256 -33.97 -5.43 22.17
N ALA A 257 -35.02 -4.66 22.47
CA ALA A 257 -35.56 -3.66 21.55
C ALA A 257 -34.83 -2.32 21.74
N LEU A 258 -34.38 -1.72 20.65
CA LEU A 258 -33.67 -0.43 20.63
C LEU A 258 -34.65 0.74 20.36
N GLN A 259 -34.15 1.98 20.42
CA GLN A 259 -35.00 3.18 20.37
C GLN A 259 -35.70 3.39 19.01
N ASP A 260 -35.13 2.88 17.92
CA ASP A 260 -35.74 2.87 16.58
C ASP A 260 -36.57 1.58 16.29
N SER A 261 -37.04 0.91 17.35
CA SER A 261 -37.73 -0.39 17.31
C SER A 261 -36.96 -1.51 16.59
N LEU A 262 -35.63 -1.39 16.47
CA LEU A 262 -34.79 -2.51 16.04
C LEU A 262 -34.65 -3.51 17.21
N VAL A 263 -35.25 -4.69 17.07
CA VAL A 263 -34.95 -5.83 17.96
C VAL A 263 -33.66 -6.49 17.53
N ILE A 264 -32.72 -6.64 18.46
CA ILE A 264 -31.49 -7.42 18.30
C ILE A 264 -31.44 -8.57 19.31
N ASN A 265 -30.62 -9.58 19.03
CA ASN A 265 -30.21 -10.59 20.01
C ASN A 265 -28.77 -10.30 20.44
N MET A 266 -28.51 -10.25 21.75
CA MET A 266 -27.20 -9.94 22.33
C MET A 266 -26.17 -11.04 22.06
N ASP A 267 -26.58 -12.30 21.98
CA ASP A 267 -25.67 -13.40 21.64
C ASP A 267 -25.23 -13.31 20.17
N ASP A 268 -26.14 -12.91 19.29
CA ASP A 268 -25.86 -12.68 17.87
C ASP A 268 -25.05 -11.40 17.65
N LEU A 269 -25.24 -10.39 18.51
CA LEU A 269 -24.40 -9.19 18.57
C LEU A 269 -22.96 -9.58 18.91
N PHE A 270 -22.71 -10.18 20.08
CA PHE A 270 -21.36 -10.47 20.56
C PHE A 270 -20.63 -11.55 19.75
N ALA A 271 -21.37 -12.50 19.15
CA ALA A 271 -20.82 -13.47 18.19
C ALA A 271 -20.73 -12.93 16.74
N ASN A 272 -21.03 -11.65 16.51
CA ASN A 272 -20.95 -10.96 15.22
C ASN A 272 -21.76 -11.64 14.09
N ARG A 273 -22.97 -12.12 14.42
CA ARG A 273 -23.94 -12.80 13.53
C ARG A 273 -25.08 -11.89 13.04
N LEU A 274 -25.19 -10.66 13.54
CA LEU A 274 -26.16 -9.67 13.03
C LEU A 274 -25.83 -9.27 11.57
N SER A 275 -26.84 -8.83 10.81
CA SER A 275 -26.62 -8.39 9.43
C SER A 275 -25.85 -7.05 9.37
N PRO A 276 -25.16 -6.76 8.25
CA PRO A 276 -24.51 -5.46 8.04
C PRO A 276 -25.49 -4.28 8.20
N ASP A 277 -26.74 -4.43 7.78
CA ASP A 277 -27.77 -3.38 7.89
C ASP A 277 -28.20 -3.14 9.35
N GLN A 278 -28.29 -4.20 10.17
CA GLN A 278 -28.53 -4.07 11.61
C GLN A 278 -27.36 -3.35 12.29
N VAL A 279 -26.13 -3.74 11.95
CA VAL A 279 -24.90 -3.09 12.46
C VAL A 279 -24.79 -1.64 11.99
N ALA A 280 -25.23 -1.32 10.77
CA ALA A 280 -25.31 0.07 10.30
C ALA A 280 -26.33 0.87 11.12
N ARG A 281 -27.55 0.35 11.31
CA ARG A 281 -28.60 0.98 12.14
C ARG A 281 -28.13 1.27 13.56
N ILE A 282 -27.48 0.30 14.23
CA ILE A 282 -26.97 0.45 15.61
C ILE A 282 -26.00 1.64 15.75
N PHE A 283 -25.13 1.90 14.76
CA PHE A 283 -24.15 2.99 14.84
C PHE A 283 -24.64 4.31 14.22
N SER A 284 -25.62 4.27 13.32
CA SER A 284 -26.25 5.47 12.73
C SER A 284 -27.13 6.23 13.73
N ASN A 285 -27.58 5.56 14.80
CA ASN A 285 -28.28 6.17 15.93
C ASN A 285 -27.47 5.96 17.22
N LEU A 286 -27.01 7.04 17.85
CA LEU A 286 -26.22 6.94 19.08
C LEU A 286 -27.03 6.40 20.26
N ASP A 287 -28.33 6.68 20.32
CA ASP A 287 -29.21 6.22 21.42
C ASP A 287 -29.38 4.70 21.39
N ASN A 288 -29.36 4.10 20.19
CA ASN A 288 -29.33 2.65 20.02
C ASN A 288 -28.04 2.05 20.61
N LEU A 289 -26.89 2.60 20.25
CA LEU A 289 -25.59 2.13 20.74
C LEU A 289 -25.42 2.34 22.26
N ASP A 290 -25.97 3.43 22.80
CA ASP A 290 -26.02 3.68 24.25
C ASP A 290 -27.02 2.75 24.97
N SER A 291 -28.14 2.37 24.34
CA SER A 291 -29.04 1.31 24.85
C SER A 291 -28.34 -0.05 24.92
N VAL A 292 -27.54 -0.41 23.91
CA VAL A 292 -26.70 -1.61 23.92
C VAL A 292 -25.62 -1.51 25.03
N ARG A 293 -24.95 -0.37 25.17
CA ARG A 293 -23.97 -0.13 26.25
C ARG A 293 -24.61 -0.31 27.63
N MET A 294 -25.74 0.35 27.89
CA MET A 294 -26.47 0.27 29.15
C MET A 294 -26.95 -1.15 29.45
N THR A 295 -27.55 -1.86 28.49
CA THR A 295 -27.97 -3.25 28.70
C THR A 295 -26.77 -4.14 29.03
N SER A 296 -25.64 -3.95 28.34
CA SER A 296 -24.40 -4.69 28.60
C SER A 296 -23.78 -4.34 29.95
N GLN A 297 -23.87 -3.09 30.40
CA GLN A 297 -23.47 -2.67 31.74
C GLN A 297 -24.36 -3.31 32.81
N ALA A 298 -25.69 -3.29 32.64
CA ALA A 298 -26.66 -3.84 33.59
C ALA A 298 -26.55 -5.38 33.71
N ARG A 299 -26.31 -6.09 32.61
CA ARG A 299 -26.11 -7.55 32.59
C ARG A 299 -24.67 -7.99 32.92
N ASN A 300 -23.77 -7.06 33.28
CA ASN A 300 -22.34 -7.29 33.52
C ASN A 300 -21.55 -7.88 32.31
N GLN A 301 -22.04 -7.67 31.09
CA GLN A 301 -21.45 -8.11 29.81
C GLN A 301 -20.52 -7.05 29.19
N GLN A 302 -19.96 -6.15 30.01
CA GLN A 302 -19.14 -5.01 29.54
C GLN A 302 -17.92 -5.43 28.70
N GLY A 303 -17.28 -6.55 29.05
CA GLY A 303 -16.14 -7.09 28.32
C GLY A 303 -16.51 -7.58 26.92
N GLU A 304 -17.64 -8.25 26.79
CA GLU A 304 -18.18 -8.75 25.51
C GLU A 304 -18.55 -7.58 24.60
N PHE A 305 -19.21 -6.56 25.14
CA PHE A 305 -19.51 -5.32 24.43
C PHE A 305 -18.26 -4.59 23.93
N ARG A 306 -17.23 -4.40 24.78
CA ARG A 306 -15.95 -3.78 24.35
C ARG A 306 -15.25 -4.62 23.29
N HIS A 307 -15.26 -5.95 23.41
CA HIS A 307 -14.65 -6.85 22.43
C HIS A 307 -15.34 -6.74 21.07
N TRP A 308 -16.67 -6.83 21.05
CA TRP A 308 -17.49 -6.61 19.84
C TRP A 308 -17.25 -5.22 19.24
N LEU A 309 -17.30 -4.16 20.05
CA LEU A 309 -17.10 -2.78 19.62
C LEU A 309 -15.73 -2.59 18.93
N HIS A 310 -14.68 -3.26 19.41
CA HIS A 310 -13.38 -3.27 18.73
C HIS A 310 -13.36 -4.09 17.44
N GLN A 311 -14.10 -5.22 17.34
CA GLN A 311 -14.28 -5.93 16.07
C GLN A 311 -14.98 -5.06 15.01
N GLN A 312 -15.85 -4.13 15.42
CA GLN A 312 -16.55 -3.20 14.54
C GLN A 312 -15.69 -2.06 13.95
N THR A 313 -14.37 -2.07 14.18
CA THR A 313 -13.43 -1.08 13.63
C THR A 313 -13.20 -1.31 12.14
N ILE A 314 -13.73 -0.43 11.29
CA ILE A 314 -13.48 -0.47 9.84
C ILE A 314 -11.98 -0.20 9.60
N ARG A 315 -11.31 -1.14 8.92
CA ARG A 315 -9.96 -0.94 8.38
C ARG A 315 -10.08 -0.68 6.87
N PRO A 316 -9.94 0.58 6.40
CA PRO A 316 -10.09 0.87 4.97
C PRO A 316 -8.95 0.20 4.20
N ASN A 317 -9.30 -0.77 3.34
CA ASN A 317 -8.34 -1.48 2.50
C ASN A 317 -7.49 -0.48 1.69
N ASP A 318 -6.17 -0.58 1.79
CA ASP A 318 -5.20 0.34 1.22
C ASP A 318 -5.54 0.71 -0.24
N PRO A 319 -5.79 2.00 -0.55
CA PRO A 319 -6.12 2.44 -1.89
C PRO A 319 -4.97 2.21 -2.89
N VAL A 320 -3.70 2.18 -2.48
CA VAL A 320 -2.58 1.91 -3.38
C VAL A 320 -2.68 0.49 -3.97
N SER A 321 -2.94 -0.51 -3.12
CA SER A 321 -3.08 -1.93 -3.49
C SER A 321 -4.26 -2.28 -4.42
N LYS A 322 -5.32 -1.44 -4.47
CA LYS A 322 -6.54 -1.73 -5.23
C LYS A 322 -6.34 -1.50 -6.75
N PRO A 323 -6.84 -2.39 -7.63
CA PRO A 323 -6.84 -2.15 -9.08
C PRO A 323 -7.87 -1.07 -9.46
N ARG A 324 -7.52 -0.14 -10.36
CA ARG A 324 -8.50 0.86 -10.86
C ARG A 324 -9.50 0.19 -11.82
N PRO A 325 -10.83 0.23 -11.55
CA PRO A 325 -11.83 -0.35 -12.44
C PRO A 325 -12.00 0.50 -13.71
N ASP A 326 -12.48 -0.12 -14.80
CA ASP A 326 -12.96 0.60 -15.98
C ASP A 326 -14.49 0.59 -16.03
N ARG A 327 -15.10 1.69 -15.57
CA ARG A 327 -16.56 1.80 -15.39
C ARG A 327 -17.25 1.92 -16.74
N GLY A 328 -18.01 0.87 -17.07
CA GLY A 328 -18.71 0.71 -18.35
C GLY A 328 -17.80 0.29 -19.51
N GLY A 329 -16.59 -0.21 -19.25
CA GLY A 329 -15.68 -0.73 -20.28
C GLY A 329 -15.19 0.30 -21.32
N ARG A 330 -15.41 1.59 -21.08
CA ARG A 330 -15.18 2.67 -22.07
C ARG A 330 -13.70 2.87 -22.36
N ALA A 331 -12.84 2.86 -21.34
CA ALA A 331 -11.42 3.06 -21.55
C ALA A 331 -10.78 1.86 -22.25
N GLY A 332 -11.22 0.64 -21.95
CA GLY A 332 -10.82 -0.58 -22.67
C GLY A 332 -11.28 -0.57 -24.13
N SER A 333 -12.53 -0.19 -24.39
CA SER A 333 -13.09 -0.07 -25.75
C SER A 333 -12.33 0.94 -26.62
N TYR A 334 -12.15 2.18 -26.14
CA TYR A 334 -11.42 3.20 -26.90
C TYR A 334 -9.93 2.88 -27.03
N PHE A 335 -9.35 2.16 -26.07
CA PHE A 335 -7.97 1.66 -26.16
C PHE A 335 -7.83 0.59 -27.26
N THR A 336 -8.73 -0.40 -27.33
CA THR A 336 -8.70 -1.43 -28.39
C THR A 336 -8.89 -0.82 -29.77
N GLU A 337 -9.86 0.09 -29.93
CA GLU A 337 -10.08 0.84 -31.18
C GLU A 337 -8.81 1.58 -31.63
N LEU A 338 -8.13 2.27 -30.70
CA LEU A 338 -6.93 3.04 -30.97
C LEU A 338 -5.72 2.14 -31.29
N VAL A 339 -5.52 1.04 -30.56
CA VAL A 339 -4.43 0.09 -30.83
C VAL A 339 -4.64 -0.67 -32.14
N ASP A 340 -5.88 -0.99 -32.52
CA ASP A 340 -6.21 -1.54 -33.84
C ASP A 340 -5.79 -0.58 -34.97
N LEU A 341 -6.17 0.70 -34.88
CA LEU A 341 -5.76 1.74 -35.84
C LEU A 341 -4.23 1.86 -35.93
N VAL A 342 -3.53 1.91 -34.79
CA VAL A 342 -2.06 1.98 -34.74
C VAL A 342 -1.39 0.72 -35.31
N SER A 343 -1.97 -0.48 -35.11
CA SER A 343 -1.45 -1.73 -35.69
C SER A 343 -1.67 -1.85 -37.21
N ARG A 344 -2.55 -1.00 -37.77
CA ARG A 344 -2.74 -0.81 -39.21
C ARG A 344 -1.87 0.32 -39.79
N GLY A 345 -0.94 0.86 -38.99
CA GLY A 345 -0.08 1.98 -39.35
C GLY A 345 -0.78 3.35 -39.39
N GLN A 346 -2.01 3.46 -38.90
CA GLN A 346 -2.77 4.71 -38.93
C GLN A 346 -2.47 5.57 -37.69
N PRO A 347 -2.36 6.91 -37.83
CA PRO A 347 -2.14 7.79 -36.68
C PRO A 347 -3.37 7.81 -35.77
N PRO A 348 -3.21 7.79 -34.44
CA PRO A 348 -4.32 7.71 -33.49
C PRO A 348 -5.19 9.00 -33.54
N PRO A 349 -6.49 8.92 -33.87
CA PRO A 349 -7.33 10.11 -34.03
C PRO A 349 -7.46 10.93 -32.74
N ALA A 350 -7.21 12.24 -32.82
CA ALA A 350 -7.29 13.14 -31.66
C ALA A 350 -8.64 13.08 -30.89
N PRO A 351 -9.82 12.93 -31.52
CA PRO A 351 -11.09 12.75 -30.79
C PRO A 351 -11.16 11.42 -30.01
N LEU A 352 -10.58 10.34 -30.55
CA LEU A 352 -10.53 9.04 -29.88
C LEU A 352 -9.54 9.08 -28.70
N GLN A 353 -8.39 9.71 -28.88
CA GLN A 353 -7.45 9.99 -27.80
C GLN A 353 -8.11 10.79 -26.68
N ALA A 354 -8.82 11.88 -26.99
CA ALA A 354 -9.50 12.71 -25.98
C ALA A 354 -10.58 11.92 -25.21
N ARG A 355 -11.38 11.08 -25.90
CA ARG A 355 -12.36 10.18 -25.27
C ARG A 355 -11.69 9.18 -24.32
N LEU A 356 -10.55 8.61 -24.71
CA LEU A 356 -9.75 7.70 -23.88
C LEU A 356 -9.18 8.41 -22.64
N ARG A 357 -8.59 9.61 -22.81
CA ARG A 357 -8.09 10.44 -21.69
C ARG A 357 -9.21 10.82 -20.70
N ALA A 358 -10.39 11.18 -21.22
CA ALA A 358 -11.56 11.47 -20.39
C ALA A 358 -12.06 10.25 -19.62
N ALA A 359 -12.10 9.07 -20.26
CA ALA A 359 -12.47 7.82 -19.60
C ALA A 359 -11.48 7.44 -18.47
N TYR A 360 -10.17 7.65 -18.65
CA TYR A 360 -9.19 7.45 -17.57
C TYR A 360 -9.39 8.44 -16.40
N ARG A 361 -9.65 9.73 -16.66
CA ARG A 361 -9.91 10.73 -15.60
C ARG A 361 -11.16 10.39 -14.77
N ASP A 362 -12.27 10.07 -15.42
CA ASP A 362 -13.53 9.73 -14.76
C ASP A 362 -13.40 8.47 -13.89
N ASN A 363 -12.77 7.42 -14.42
CA ASN A 363 -12.49 6.19 -13.68
C ASN A 363 -11.61 6.44 -12.43
N MET A 364 -10.55 7.25 -12.53
CA MET A 364 -9.71 7.59 -11.39
C MET A 364 -10.44 8.46 -10.36
N ARG A 365 -11.17 9.50 -10.79
CA ARG A 365 -11.94 10.36 -9.87
C ARG A 365 -12.95 9.58 -9.05
N ARG A 366 -13.66 8.65 -9.69
CA ARG A 366 -14.63 7.78 -9.00
C ARG A 366 -13.94 6.81 -8.05
N PHE A 367 -12.80 6.22 -8.43
CA PHE A 367 -12.00 5.41 -7.50
C PHE A 367 -11.56 6.23 -6.27
N VAL A 368 -11.08 7.46 -6.49
CA VAL A 368 -10.63 8.37 -5.43
C VAL A 368 -11.78 8.80 -4.52
N ALA A 369 -12.93 9.17 -5.07
CA ALA A 369 -14.11 9.55 -4.29
C ALA A 369 -14.65 8.39 -3.43
N ASP A 370 -14.75 7.18 -4.00
CA ASP A 370 -15.13 5.97 -3.26
C ASP A 370 -14.13 5.67 -2.13
N ALA A 371 -12.82 5.88 -2.36
CA ALA A 371 -11.80 5.70 -1.34
C ALA A 371 -11.89 6.76 -0.23
N GLN A 372 -12.12 8.03 -0.56
CA GLN A 372 -12.37 9.10 0.43
C GLN A 372 -13.62 8.80 1.27
N GLY A 373 -14.69 8.28 0.66
CA GLY A 373 -15.90 7.84 1.36
C GLY A 373 -15.60 6.77 2.42
N LEU A 374 -14.91 5.69 2.02
CA LEU A 374 -14.54 4.60 2.92
C LEU A 374 -13.55 5.01 4.02
N ILE A 375 -12.66 5.97 3.76
CA ILE A 375 -11.74 6.51 4.78
C ILE A 375 -12.53 7.35 5.78
N LYS A 376 -13.38 8.27 5.32
CA LYS A 376 -14.23 9.10 6.19
C LYS A 376 -15.20 8.25 7.03
N GLU A 377 -15.82 7.23 6.42
CA GLU A 377 -16.68 6.27 7.13
C GLU A 377 -15.90 5.54 8.24
N ALA A 378 -14.65 5.14 7.96
CA ALA A 378 -13.78 4.52 8.96
C ALA A 378 -13.35 5.49 10.07
N GLU A 379 -13.11 6.76 9.76
CA GLU A 379 -12.81 7.82 10.74
C GLU A 379 -14.02 8.08 11.66
N GLU A 380 -15.20 8.33 11.09
CA GLU A 380 -16.46 8.56 11.83
C GLU A 380 -16.82 7.33 12.70
N ARG A 381 -16.68 6.11 12.15
CA ARG A 381 -16.84 4.86 12.90
C ARG A 381 -15.85 4.75 14.05
N SER A 382 -14.59 5.12 13.85
CA SER A 382 -13.55 5.05 14.87
C SER A 382 -13.75 6.08 15.99
N GLU A 383 -14.26 7.27 15.66
CA GLU A 383 -14.61 8.30 16.65
C GLU A 383 -15.77 7.82 17.55
N VAL A 384 -16.83 7.29 16.94
CA VAL A 384 -17.97 6.70 17.69
C VAL A 384 -17.50 5.54 18.58
N ILE A 385 -16.66 4.64 18.06
CA ILE A 385 -16.03 3.56 18.84
C ILE A 385 -15.21 4.12 20.01
N GLY A 386 -14.41 5.16 19.80
CA GLY A 386 -13.60 5.79 20.86
C GLY A 386 -14.45 6.40 21.97
N ARG A 387 -15.47 7.19 21.62
CA ARG A 387 -16.41 7.82 22.57
C ARG A 387 -17.23 6.80 23.36
N VAL A 388 -17.68 5.72 22.71
CA VAL A 388 -18.48 4.67 23.38
C VAL A 388 -17.59 3.72 24.19
N SER A 389 -16.37 3.44 23.74
CA SER A 389 -15.41 2.61 24.49
C SER A 389 -14.98 3.30 25.80
N THR A 390 -14.59 4.58 25.75
CA THR A 390 -14.21 5.36 26.95
C THR A 390 -15.35 5.43 27.97
N THR A 391 -16.57 5.77 27.54
CA THR A 391 -17.74 5.83 28.42
C THR A 391 -18.20 4.47 28.95
N SER A 392 -17.82 3.36 28.32
CA SER A 392 -18.11 2.02 28.83
C SER A 392 -17.35 1.63 30.09
N PHE A 393 -16.31 2.38 30.50
CA PHE A 393 -15.56 2.15 31.75
C PHE A 393 -16.23 2.77 32.99
N SER A 394 -17.21 3.66 32.81
CA SER A 394 -17.98 4.23 33.93
C SER A 394 -18.96 3.20 34.52
N PRO A 395 -19.21 3.21 35.84
CA PRO A 395 -20.38 2.55 36.44
C PRO A 395 -21.68 2.98 35.77
N ILE A 396 -22.70 2.12 35.78
CA ILE A 396 -23.97 2.41 35.09
C ILE A 396 -24.70 3.63 35.69
N ASP A 397 -24.55 3.85 37.00
CA ASP A 397 -25.10 4.98 37.75
C ASP A 397 -24.38 6.30 37.46
N HIS A 398 -23.29 6.24 36.69
CA HIS A 398 -22.52 7.37 36.20
C HIS A 398 -22.49 7.39 34.65
N SER A 399 -23.35 6.59 34.00
CA SER A 399 -23.44 6.47 32.54
C SER A 399 -23.88 7.79 31.90
N PRO A 400 -23.22 8.27 30.82
CA PRO A 400 -23.66 9.45 30.10
C PRO A 400 -25.08 9.36 29.48
N ALA A 401 -25.63 8.16 29.35
CA ALA A 401 -27.06 8.01 29.00
C ALA A 401 -28.03 8.47 30.13
N LEU A 402 -27.50 8.80 31.30
CA LEU A 402 -28.18 9.48 32.42
C LEU A 402 -27.69 10.94 32.60
N ARG A 403 -26.87 11.45 31.67
CA ARG A 403 -26.32 12.82 31.68
C ARG A 403 -26.21 13.32 30.24
N SER A 404 -27.26 13.99 29.76
CA SER A 404 -27.48 14.35 28.35
C SER A 404 -26.22 14.76 27.58
N PRO A 405 -26.08 14.37 26.29
CA PRO A 405 -24.92 14.74 25.50
C PRO A 405 -24.79 16.26 25.43
N SER A 406 -23.71 16.77 26.02
CA SER A 406 -23.30 18.15 25.84
C SER A 406 -23.01 18.38 24.36
N HIS A 407 -23.78 19.25 23.71
CA HIS A 407 -23.42 19.74 22.38
C HIS A 407 -22.02 20.36 22.44
N ASP A 408 -21.11 19.87 21.61
CA ASP A 408 -19.77 20.43 21.45
C ASP A 408 -19.84 21.87 20.93
N ILE A 409 -19.89 22.84 21.85
CA ILE A 409 -19.58 24.23 21.55
C ILE A 409 -18.07 24.29 21.31
N SER A 410 -17.69 24.07 20.05
CA SER A 410 -16.30 24.09 19.59
C SER A 410 -15.56 25.29 20.17
N HIS A 411 -14.50 25.05 20.95
CA HIS A 411 -13.75 26.11 21.63
C HIS A 411 -13.28 27.17 20.62
N HIS A 412 -13.87 28.36 20.68
CA HIS A 412 -13.40 29.49 19.88
C HIS A 412 -11.95 29.81 20.25
N ARG A 413 -11.10 29.79 19.23
CA ARG A 413 -9.65 29.89 19.28
C ARG A 413 -9.20 31.23 19.91
N SER A 414 -9.02 31.25 21.23
CA SER A 414 -8.59 32.43 21.97
C SER A 414 -7.22 32.90 21.49
N ALA A 415 -7.10 34.20 21.17
CA ALA A 415 -5.86 34.80 20.70
C ALA A 415 -4.84 34.97 21.86
N PRO A 416 -3.52 34.91 21.57
CA PRO A 416 -2.50 35.07 22.61
C PRO A 416 -2.36 36.54 23.03
N LEU A 417 -2.41 36.80 24.34
CA LEU A 417 -1.92 38.03 24.95
C LEU A 417 -0.57 37.78 25.64
N PRO A 418 0.31 38.79 25.73
CA PRO A 418 1.73 38.58 26.01
C PRO A 418 2.04 38.35 27.48
N ARG A 419 2.99 37.44 27.77
CA ARG A 419 3.59 37.31 29.10
C ARG A 419 4.80 38.24 29.24
N SER A 420 4.65 39.26 30.08
CA SER A 420 5.76 40.01 30.68
C SER A 420 6.52 39.14 31.70
N ALA A 421 7.77 39.52 32.00
CA ALA A 421 8.63 38.85 32.97
C ALA A 421 8.18 39.05 34.44
N GLY A 422 8.67 38.21 35.36
CA GLY A 422 8.53 38.48 36.80
C GLY A 422 8.90 37.35 37.79
N TYR A 423 10.19 37.23 38.13
CA TYR A 423 10.74 36.76 39.42
C TYR A 423 10.60 35.30 39.90
N MET A 424 11.43 34.99 40.90
CA MET A 424 11.83 33.69 41.44
C MET A 424 11.11 33.36 42.76
N TYR A 425 11.07 32.09 43.17
CA TYR A 425 11.74 31.67 44.40
C TYR A 425 12.10 30.16 44.38
N GLU A 426 12.94 29.73 45.32
CA GLU A 426 13.63 28.43 45.38
C GLU A 426 12.89 27.32 46.14
N SER A 427 13.49 26.12 46.12
CA SER A 427 13.23 24.87 46.87
C SER A 427 12.57 23.74 46.05
N GLY A 428 13.04 22.49 46.11
CA GLY A 428 14.18 21.93 46.84
C GLY A 428 14.04 20.41 47.05
N ILE A 429 15.12 19.73 47.46
CA ILE A 429 15.19 18.29 47.82
C ILE A 429 15.19 17.30 46.63
N THR A 430 16.35 16.65 46.43
CA THR A 430 16.53 15.36 45.73
C THR A 430 16.50 14.19 46.71
N PRO A 431 16.37 12.94 46.24
CA PRO A 431 17.58 12.10 46.24
C PRO A 431 17.80 11.26 44.97
N GLU A 432 19.02 10.71 44.84
CA GLU A 432 19.50 9.94 43.68
C GLU A 432 19.07 8.46 43.70
N LEU A 433 19.07 7.81 42.52
CA LEU A 433 19.59 6.44 42.32
C LEU A 433 19.66 6.08 40.81
N GLY A 434 20.54 5.14 40.43
CA GLY A 434 20.44 4.41 39.14
C GLY A 434 21.32 4.85 37.96
N ARG A 435 22.64 5.03 38.15
CA ARG A 435 23.59 5.34 37.06
C ARG A 435 23.96 4.09 36.24
N VAL A 436 23.53 4.02 34.97
CA VAL A 436 23.98 3.00 33.99
C VAL A 436 24.67 3.66 32.81
N HIS A 437 25.80 3.09 32.35
CA HIS A 437 26.57 3.63 31.21
C HIS A 437 25.84 3.46 29.88
N ARG A 438 25.90 4.49 29.02
CA ARG A 438 25.66 4.37 27.58
C ARG A 438 26.84 4.98 26.83
N VAL A 439 27.40 4.22 25.90
CA VAL A 439 28.54 4.66 25.06
C VAL A 439 28.08 5.76 24.12
N THR A 440 28.85 6.85 24.04
CA THR A 440 28.55 7.96 23.13
C THR A 440 29.18 7.68 21.76
N VAL A 441 28.34 7.51 20.73
CA VAL A 441 28.78 7.47 19.33
C VAL A 441 28.17 8.68 18.61
N THR A 442 29.03 9.55 18.11
CA THR A 442 28.65 10.78 17.38
C THR A 442 28.57 10.53 15.87
N PRO A 443 27.43 10.85 15.21
CA PRO A 443 27.39 11.10 13.78
C PRO A 443 27.59 12.60 13.51
N GLN A 444 28.55 12.95 12.63
CA GLN A 444 28.71 14.32 12.15
C GLN A 444 27.66 14.66 11.08
N ASN A 445 26.53 15.22 11.49
CA ASN A 445 25.58 15.82 10.56
C ASN A 445 26.09 17.20 10.09
N GLN A 446 26.93 17.22 9.06
CA GLN A 446 27.20 18.46 8.32
C GLN A 446 26.00 18.82 7.42
N ILE A 447 25.65 20.10 7.42
CA ILE A 447 24.51 20.63 6.68
C ILE A 447 24.89 20.77 5.21
N MET A 448 24.40 19.87 4.34
CA MET A 448 24.46 20.11 2.90
C MET A 448 23.47 21.21 2.51
N SER A 449 24.03 22.36 2.14
CA SER A 449 23.26 23.52 1.68
C SER A 449 22.67 23.27 0.28
N VAL A 450 21.52 23.89 0.00
CA VAL A 450 20.88 23.86 -1.32
C VAL A 450 21.83 24.52 -2.36
N PRO A 451 22.04 23.92 -3.55
CA PRO A 451 22.82 24.55 -4.60
C PRO A 451 22.21 25.88 -5.05
N ILE A 452 23.00 26.94 -5.02
CA ILE A 452 22.66 28.26 -5.58
C ILE A 452 22.80 28.17 -7.12
N GLU A 453 21.85 28.74 -7.86
CA GLU A 453 21.89 28.75 -9.33
C GLU A 453 23.11 29.54 -9.86
N PRO A 454 23.80 29.06 -10.91
CA PRO A 454 24.91 29.79 -11.50
C PRO A 454 24.43 31.03 -12.27
N PRO A 455 25.06 32.21 -12.10
CA PRO A 455 24.64 33.43 -12.77
C PRO A 455 25.02 33.41 -14.26
N GLY A 456 24.05 33.10 -15.13
CA GLY A 456 24.29 33.11 -16.58
C GLY A 456 23.10 32.81 -17.51
N ALA A 457 21.93 32.44 -16.99
CA ALA A 457 20.78 32.12 -17.85
C ALA A 457 20.25 33.37 -18.60
N PRO A 458 20.01 33.29 -19.93
CA PRO A 458 19.51 34.43 -20.70
C PRO A 458 18.06 34.77 -20.31
N ARG A 459 17.82 36.04 -19.99
CA ARG A 459 16.47 36.53 -19.62
C ARG A 459 15.52 36.42 -20.80
N ILE A 460 14.55 35.50 -20.72
CA ILE A 460 13.40 35.46 -21.63
C ILE A 460 12.58 36.75 -21.40
N PRO A 461 12.31 37.57 -22.42
CA PRO A 461 11.53 38.79 -22.25
C PRO A 461 10.06 38.45 -21.96
N HIS A 462 9.49 39.02 -20.90
CA HIS A 462 8.06 38.89 -20.58
C HIS A 462 7.20 39.48 -21.69
N ARG A 463 6.70 38.62 -22.58
CA ARG A 463 5.78 39.00 -23.66
C ARG A 463 4.39 39.24 -23.07
N VAL A 464 4.05 40.51 -22.85
CA VAL A 464 2.71 40.92 -22.39
C VAL A 464 1.65 40.33 -23.34
N PRO A 465 0.59 39.66 -22.84
CA PRO A 465 -0.43 39.08 -23.71
C PRO A 465 -1.19 40.15 -24.48
N ARG A 466 -0.97 40.22 -25.80
CA ARG A 466 -1.84 40.99 -26.70
C ARG A 466 -3.20 40.29 -26.74
N ARG A 467 -4.27 41.00 -26.38
CA ARG A 467 -5.65 40.47 -26.50
C ARG A 467 -6.08 40.52 -27.96
N ASP A 468 -5.87 39.44 -28.69
CA ASP A 468 -6.48 39.27 -30.01
C ASP A 468 -8.00 38.99 -29.84
N PRO A 469 -8.91 39.77 -30.46
CA PRO A 469 -10.35 39.64 -30.22
C PRO A 469 -11.01 38.35 -30.74
N TRP A 470 -10.30 37.56 -31.54
CA TRP A 470 -10.85 36.46 -32.33
C TRP A 470 -10.79 35.12 -31.60
N LYS A 471 -11.52 35.00 -30.48
CA LYS A 471 -11.76 33.68 -29.88
C LYS A 471 -12.66 32.83 -30.79
N HIS A 472 -12.06 31.85 -31.45
CA HIS A 472 -12.78 30.78 -32.13
C HIS A 472 -13.65 29.97 -31.15
N ARG A 473 -14.58 29.17 -31.71
CA ARG A 473 -15.51 28.32 -30.95
C ARG A 473 -14.77 27.47 -29.90
N GLY A 474 -15.41 27.28 -28.75
CA GLY A 474 -14.81 26.67 -27.57
C GLY A 474 -14.17 25.31 -27.84
N ILE A 475 -12.84 25.28 -27.78
CA ILE A 475 -12.11 24.10 -27.32
C ILE A 475 -12.19 24.17 -25.80
N GLU A 476 -12.84 23.20 -25.16
CA GLU A 476 -12.78 23.06 -23.71
C GLU A 476 -11.32 22.72 -23.33
N GLU A 477 -10.71 23.51 -22.44
CA GLU A 477 -9.34 23.27 -22.00
C GLU A 477 -9.27 21.93 -21.27
N GLU A 478 -8.50 20.98 -21.82
CA GLU A 478 -8.53 19.61 -21.33
C GLU A 478 -7.94 19.50 -19.93
N GLU A 479 -8.78 19.09 -18.98
CA GLU A 479 -8.45 19.12 -17.56
C GLU A 479 -7.20 18.26 -17.24
N PRO A 480 -6.19 18.82 -16.53
CA PRO A 480 -4.94 18.12 -16.24
C PRO A 480 -5.11 16.81 -15.46
N TRP A 481 -4.17 15.88 -15.66
CA TRP A 481 -4.05 14.70 -14.79
C TRP A 481 -3.65 15.12 -13.36
N GLY A 482 -4.23 14.48 -12.35
CA GLY A 482 -4.01 14.85 -10.95
C GLY A 482 -4.72 16.14 -10.52
N SER A 483 -5.59 16.71 -11.36
CA SER A 483 -6.49 17.83 -11.03
C SER A 483 -7.25 17.64 -9.71
N TRP A 484 -7.65 16.40 -9.42
CA TRP A 484 -8.33 16.01 -8.19
C TRP A 484 -7.44 16.04 -6.94
N GLU A 485 -6.10 15.97 -7.08
CA GLU A 485 -5.17 15.86 -5.94
C GLU A 485 -5.18 17.12 -5.04
N ALA A 486 -5.56 18.27 -5.60
CA ALA A 486 -5.72 19.52 -4.87
C ALA A 486 -6.82 19.47 -3.78
N ASN A 487 -7.83 18.60 -3.96
CA ASN A 487 -8.99 18.47 -3.07
C ASN A 487 -8.89 17.26 -2.12
N LEU A 488 -7.72 16.60 -2.06
CA LEU A 488 -7.50 15.44 -1.21
C LEU A 488 -7.13 15.83 0.23
N LEU A 489 -8.03 15.52 1.15
CA LEU A 489 -7.82 15.61 2.61
C LEU A 489 -6.72 14.64 3.06
N ASP A 490 -6.88 13.35 2.74
CA ASP A 490 -5.87 12.33 3.01
C ASP A 490 -4.71 12.41 1.99
N GLN A 491 -3.49 12.28 2.50
CA GLN A 491 -2.27 12.25 1.70
C GLN A 491 -2.01 10.86 1.08
N SER A 492 -2.57 9.77 1.63
CA SER A 492 -2.42 8.40 1.09
C SER A 492 -2.94 8.25 -0.35
N LEU A 493 -3.89 9.12 -0.72
CA LEU A 493 -4.55 9.16 -2.02
C LEU A 493 -3.79 9.97 -3.09
N ARG A 494 -2.69 10.63 -2.73
CA ARG A 494 -1.87 11.43 -3.67
C ARG A 494 -0.87 10.53 -4.41
N GLY A 495 -0.62 10.82 -5.68
CA GLY A 495 0.30 10.04 -6.51
C GLY A 495 -0.23 8.66 -6.92
N LEU A 496 -1.51 8.34 -6.68
CA LEU A 496 -2.10 7.04 -7.04
C LEU A 496 -2.02 6.78 -8.55
N LEU A 497 -1.41 5.65 -8.91
CA LEU A 497 -1.29 5.20 -10.29
C LEU A 497 -2.39 4.22 -10.69
N TYR A 498 -2.57 4.02 -11.99
CA TYR A 498 -3.43 2.97 -12.56
C TYR A 498 -2.91 1.58 -12.23
N THR A 499 -1.59 1.41 -12.25
CA THR A 499 -0.91 0.20 -11.80
C THR A 499 -0.99 0.12 -10.28
N ALA A 500 -1.63 -0.93 -9.78
CA ALA A 500 -1.80 -1.15 -8.35
C ALA A 500 -0.46 -1.46 -7.65
N GLY A 501 -0.36 -1.11 -6.37
CA GLY A 501 0.85 -1.29 -5.57
C GLY A 501 1.95 -0.24 -5.80
N LEU A 502 1.71 0.77 -6.65
CA LEU A 502 2.68 1.84 -6.94
C LEU A 502 2.11 3.24 -6.69
N GLN A 503 2.96 4.13 -6.20
CA GLN A 503 2.73 5.57 -6.08
C GLN A 503 3.79 6.35 -6.88
N ALA A 504 3.35 7.41 -7.58
CA ALA A 504 4.23 8.37 -8.23
C ALA A 504 4.49 9.59 -7.34
N SER A 505 5.76 9.89 -7.10
CA SER A 505 6.20 11.12 -6.44
C SER A 505 6.42 12.25 -7.45
N ARG A 506 6.85 13.42 -6.95
CA ARG A 506 7.30 14.54 -7.81
C ARG A 506 8.52 14.20 -8.67
N SER A 507 9.23 13.12 -8.35
CA SER A 507 10.48 12.73 -9.01
C SER A 507 10.35 11.57 -10.02
N SER A 508 9.16 10.95 -10.11
CA SER A 508 8.79 9.99 -11.15
C SER A 508 8.93 10.56 -12.56
N PHE A 509 9.37 9.75 -13.53
CA PHE A 509 9.53 10.22 -14.91
C PHE A 509 8.18 10.51 -15.56
N ARG A 510 8.02 11.73 -16.07
CA ARG A 510 6.81 12.21 -16.74
C ARG A 510 7.10 12.59 -18.17
N GLY A 511 6.15 12.31 -19.06
CA GLY A 511 6.30 12.55 -20.50
C GLY A 511 4.97 12.64 -21.24
N THR A 512 5.03 12.47 -22.55
CA THR A 512 3.86 12.43 -23.43
C THR A 512 3.62 11.01 -23.91
N CYS A 513 2.42 10.48 -23.73
CA CYS A 513 2.05 9.16 -24.21
C CYS A 513 1.91 9.15 -25.74
N PRO A 514 2.68 8.33 -26.50
CA PRO A 514 2.55 8.27 -27.96
C PRO A 514 1.22 7.64 -28.40
N LEU A 515 0.55 6.88 -27.52
CA LEU A 515 -0.71 6.23 -27.81
C LEU A 515 -1.91 7.18 -27.62
N CYS A 516 -2.12 7.65 -26.39
CA CYS A 516 -3.29 8.48 -26.03
C CYS A 516 -3.02 10.00 -26.04
N GLY A 517 -1.82 10.46 -26.40
CA GLY A 517 -1.45 11.87 -26.48
C GLY A 517 -1.35 12.62 -25.14
N ALA A 518 -1.58 11.97 -24.01
CA ALA A 518 -1.60 12.61 -22.69
C ALA A 518 -0.20 13.08 -22.25
N THR A 519 -0.06 14.36 -21.93
CA THR A 519 1.17 15.05 -21.50
C THR A 519 1.30 15.11 -19.97
N GLY A 520 2.54 15.09 -19.44
CA GLY A 520 2.80 15.22 -18.00
C GLY A 520 2.45 13.97 -17.16
N MET A 521 2.09 12.89 -17.84
CA MET A 521 1.73 11.60 -17.26
C MET A 521 2.99 10.86 -16.78
N THR A 522 2.89 10.12 -15.68
CA THR A 522 3.89 9.10 -15.33
C THR A 522 3.95 8.07 -16.46
N MET A 523 5.15 7.90 -17.03
CA MET A 523 5.38 6.94 -18.10
C MET A 523 5.65 5.55 -17.52
N ALA A 524 5.53 4.51 -18.33
CA ALA A 524 5.67 3.12 -17.93
C ALA A 524 6.36 2.30 -19.02
N TRP A 525 7.33 1.48 -18.59
CA TRP A 525 7.95 0.45 -19.40
C TRP A 525 6.96 -0.68 -19.67
N ILE A 526 6.91 -1.15 -20.91
CA ILE A 526 6.09 -2.29 -21.34
C ILE A 526 6.99 -3.53 -21.50
N PHE A 527 6.58 -4.67 -20.92
CA PHE A 527 7.34 -5.92 -20.97
C PHE A 527 6.62 -7.02 -21.75
N ARG A 528 7.39 -7.86 -22.45
CA ARG A 528 6.93 -9.07 -23.16
C ARG A 528 7.48 -10.33 -22.50
N SER A 529 6.81 -11.46 -22.69
CA SER A 529 7.46 -12.77 -22.52
C SER A 529 8.47 -12.97 -23.66
N PRO A 530 9.71 -13.41 -23.37
CA PRO A 530 10.68 -13.80 -24.41
C PRO A 530 10.22 -14.94 -25.31
N LEU A 531 9.25 -15.76 -24.88
CA LEU A 531 8.90 -17.03 -25.53
C LEU A 531 7.45 -17.11 -26.05
N SER A 532 6.56 -16.22 -25.62
CA SER A 532 5.10 -16.35 -25.87
C SER A 532 4.56 -15.58 -27.09
N GLY A 533 5.42 -15.13 -28.00
CA GLY A 533 5.01 -14.40 -29.21
C GLY A 533 4.58 -15.31 -30.37
N PRO A 534 3.71 -14.84 -31.28
CA PRO A 534 3.46 -15.54 -32.56
C PRO A 534 4.72 -15.56 -33.46
N TYR A 535 5.64 -14.60 -33.23
CA TYR A 535 7.03 -14.71 -33.63
C TYR A 535 7.71 -15.75 -32.75
N LYS A 536 7.80 -17.00 -33.26
CA LYS A 536 8.66 -18.03 -32.66
C LYS A 536 10.07 -17.47 -32.47
N SER A 537 10.72 -17.81 -31.34
CA SER A 537 12.18 -17.65 -31.21
C SER A 537 12.88 -18.34 -32.40
N PRO A 538 13.90 -17.72 -33.02
CA PRO A 538 14.62 -18.32 -34.14
C PRO A 538 15.43 -19.53 -33.66
N THR A 539 14.87 -20.72 -33.96
CA THR A 539 15.31 -22.08 -33.62
C THR A 539 15.46 -22.42 -32.12
N PRO A 540 15.29 -23.69 -31.72
CA PRO A 540 15.57 -24.14 -30.34
C PRO A 540 17.04 -24.01 -29.92
N GLU A 541 17.94 -23.82 -30.90
CA GLU A 541 19.39 -23.71 -30.72
C GLU A 541 19.81 -22.35 -30.13
N ALA A 542 18.91 -21.36 -30.09
CA ALA A 542 19.19 -20.02 -29.60
C ALA A 542 19.11 -19.85 -28.06
N SER A 543 18.87 -20.92 -27.29
CA SER A 543 18.91 -20.82 -25.82
C SER A 543 20.33 -21.02 -25.28
N THR A 544 20.73 -20.12 -24.39
CA THR A 544 22.04 -20.10 -23.76
C THR A 544 22.17 -21.26 -22.77
N GLN A 545 23.15 -22.15 -22.99
CA GLN A 545 23.42 -23.28 -22.10
C GLN A 545 23.69 -22.79 -20.66
N GLY A 546 22.94 -23.33 -19.69
CA GLY A 546 23.08 -22.99 -18.27
C GLY A 546 22.36 -21.70 -17.84
N PHE A 547 21.58 -21.06 -18.72
CA PHE A 547 20.80 -19.87 -18.35
C PHE A 547 19.64 -20.20 -17.39
N PRO A 548 19.31 -19.32 -16.42
CA PRO A 548 18.19 -19.55 -15.49
C PRO A 548 16.84 -19.80 -16.17
N VAL A 549 16.23 -20.93 -15.82
CA VAL A 549 14.92 -21.39 -16.34
C VAL A 549 13.76 -20.66 -15.65
N PRO A 550 12.57 -20.57 -16.28
CA PRO A 550 11.40 -19.95 -15.64
C PRO A 550 11.13 -20.50 -14.24
N GLY A 551 10.83 -19.62 -13.30
CA GLY A 551 10.55 -19.96 -11.90
C GLY A 551 11.75 -20.31 -11.02
N SER A 552 12.98 -20.45 -11.55
CA SER A 552 14.13 -20.94 -10.77
C SER A 552 14.63 -19.97 -9.68
N ARG A 553 14.28 -18.68 -9.78
CA ARG A 553 14.71 -17.59 -8.88
C ARG A 553 16.23 -17.61 -8.60
N THR A 554 17.01 -17.95 -9.61
CA THR A 554 18.45 -18.21 -9.49
C THR A 554 19.19 -16.93 -9.11
N ARG A 555 20.05 -17.02 -8.10
CA ARG A 555 20.97 -15.93 -7.74
C ARG A 555 22.12 -15.84 -8.73
N LEU A 556 22.44 -14.63 -9.17
CA LEU A 556 23.39 -14.40 -10.25
C LEU A 556 24.77 -13.97 -9.74
N ALA A 557 25.81 -14.61 -10.26
CA ALA A 557 27.19 -14.14 -10.07
C ALA A 557 27.44 -12.79 -10.77
N PHE A 558 26.78 -12.51 -11.90
CA PHE A 558 27.08 -11.37 -12.77
C PHE A 558 25.81 -10.70 -13.37
N PRO A 559 24.91 -10.13 -12.56
CA PRO A 559 23.61 -9.64 -13.04
C PRO A 559 23.72 -8.52 -14.09
N LEU A 560 24.77 -7.68 -14.04
CA LEU A 560 24.99 -6.61 -15.03
C LEU A 560 25.37 -7.15 -16.42
N ALA A 561 25.66 -8.44 -16.57
CA ALA A 561 25.89 -9.07 -17.88
C ALA A 561 24.60 -9.59 -18.54
N MET A 562 23.49 -9.74 -17.80
CA MET A 562 22.31 -10.48 -18.29
C MET A 562 21.60 -9.85 -19.49
N GLY A 563 21.70 -8.54 -19.68
CA GLY A 563 21.08 -7.78 -20.78
C GLY A 563 21.66 -8.02 -22.17
N HIS A 564 22.61 -8.94 -22.33
CA HIS A 564 23.20 -9.31 -23.63
C HIS A 564 22.82 -10.73 -24.08
N PHE A 565 22.03 -11.44 -23.29
CA PHE A 565 21.61 -12.81 -23.56
C PHE A 565 20.27 -12.81 -24.34
N PRO A 566 20.05 -13.75 -25.29
CA PRO A 566 18.79 -13.87 -26.04
C PRO A 566 17.55 -13.94 -25.13
N GLU A 567 17.66 -14.61 -23.98
CA GLU A 567 16.57 -14.76 -23.01
C GLU A 567 16.14 -13.47 -22.30
N THR A 568 16.92 -12.38 -22.38
CA THR A 568 16.51 -11.05 -21.87
C THR A 568 16.34 -10.01 -22.97
N SER A 569 16.94 -10.23 -24.14
CA SER A 569 16.70 -9.43 -25.34
C SER A 569 15.21 -9.49 -25.71
N GLY A 570 14.62 -8.35 -26.06
CA GLY A 570 13.18 -8.26 -26.36
C GLY A 570 12.23 -8.27 -25.15
N VAL A 571 12.71 -8.47 -23.90
CA VAL A 571 11.86 -8.32 -22.69
C VAL A 571 11.24 -6.93 -22.62
N LEU A 572 12.01 -5.86 -22.88
CA LEU A 572 11.45 -4.53 -23.15
C LEU A 572 10.76 -4.52 -24.50
N ALA A 573 9.45 -4.27 -24.53
CA ALA A 573 8.59 -4.39 -25.71
C ALA A 573 9.09 -3.53 -26.90
N SER A 574 9.90 -4.17 -27.74
CA SER A 574 10.61 -3.56 -28.86
C SER A 574 10.79 -4.63 -29.92
N LEU A 575 10.53 -4.28 -31.19
CA LEU A 575 11.12 -4.97 -32.34
C LEU A 575 10.70 -6.47 -32.47
N PRO A 576 11.13 -7.24 -33.50
CA PRO A 576 12.04 -6.90 -34.60
C PRO A 576 11.34 -6.98 -35.98
N SER A 577 12.00 -6.90 -37.14
CA SER A 577 13.45 -6.86 -37.42
C SER A 577 13.77 -6.12 -38.73
N ALA A 578 15.05 -6.08 -39.07
CA ALA A 578 15.52 -6.03 -40.45
C ALA A 578 15.16 -7.33 -41.20
N SER A 579 13.87 -7.55 -41.46
CA SER A 579 13.51 -8.24 -42.71
C SER A 579 13.98 -7.37 -43.87
N THR A 580 14.47 -8.00 -44.95
CA THR A 580 14.79 -7.26 -46.18
C THR A 580 13.54 -6.49 -46.62
N PRO A 581 13.65 -5.19 -46.95
CA PRO A 581 12.49 -4.37 -47.29
C PRO A 581 11.86 -4.93 -48.57
N ILE A 582 10.66 -5.50 -48.45
CA ILE A 582 9.84 -5.88 -49.60
C ILE A 582 9.44 -4.57 -50.29
N PRO A 583 9.89 -4.30 -51.55
CA PRO A 583 9.61 -3.03 -52.19
C PRO A 583 8.09 -2.81 -52.32
N GLY A 584 7.62 -1.64 -51.86
CA GLY A 584 6.21 -1.26 -51.95
C GLY A 584 5.31 -1.64 -50.76
N ARG A 585 5.83 -2.14 -49.63
CA ARG A 585 5.02 -2.34 -48.41
C ARG A 585 5.63 -1.66 -47.18
N PRO A 586 4.97 -0.64 -46.56
CA PRO A 586 5.51 0.02 -45.38
C PRO A 586 5.49 -0.92 -44.16
N SER A 587 6.64 -1.05 -43.50
CA SER A 587 6.85 -1.88 -42.29
C SER A 587 6.42 -1.15 -41.00
N SER A 588 5.23 -0.56 -41.01
CA SER A 588 4.79 0.44 -40.03
C SER A 588 3.80 -0.10 -38.98
N SER A 589 4.32 -0.63 -37.85
CA SER A 589 3.69 -0.48 -36.50
C SER A 589 4.42 -1.30 -35.40
N SER A 590 5.65 -0.93 -35.03
CA SER A 590 6.23 -1.45 -33.79
C SER A 590 5.51 -0.85 -32.58
N LEU A 591 4.88 -1.66 -31.73
CA LEU A 591 4.23 -1.20 -30.50
C LEU A 591 5.19 -0.38 -29.62
N PRO A 592 4.73 0.70 -28.97
CA PRO A 592 5.58 1.58 -28.18
C PRO A 592 6.07 0.90 -26.89
N THR A 593 7.39 0.89 -26.70
CA THR A 593 8.08 0.41 -25.49
C THR A 593 7.76 1.22 -24.23
N LEU A 594 7.27 2.45 -24.43
CA LEU A 594 6.98 3.42 -23.38
C LEU A 594 5.64 4.13 -23.67
N VAL A 595 4.72 4.07 -22.71
CA VAL A 595 3.41 4.78 -22.73
C VAL A 595 3.10 5.32 -21.35
N CYS A 596 2.00 6.07 -21.16
CA CYS A 596 1.57 6.43 -19.80
C CYS A 596 0.97 5.22 -19.05
N ASP A 597 1.10 5.24 -17.72
CA ASP A 597 0.62 4.22 -16.79
C ASP A 597 -0.85 3.73 -17.03
N PRO A 598 -1.85 4.59 -17.31
CA PRO A 598 -3.20 4.11 -17.65
C PRO A 598 -3.29 3.30 -18.95
N CYS A 599 -2.41 3.56 -19.93
CA CYS A 599 -2.32 2.77 -21.16
C CYS A 599 -1.51 1.49 -20.95
N SER A 600 -0.50 1.50 -20.09
CA SER A 600 0.28 0.29 -19.81
C SER A 600 -0.54 -0.76 -19.07
N VAL A 601 -1.43 -0.34 -18.17
CA VAL A 601 -2.40 -1.23 -17.52
C VAL A 601 -3.40 -1.82 -18.54
N MET A 602 -3.80 -1.07 -19.56
CA MET A 602 -4.67 -1.63 -20.61
C MET A 602 -3.94 -2.64 -21.51
N PHE A 603 -2.67 -2.40 -21.87
CA PHE A 603 -1.84 -3.42 -22.54
C PHE A 603 -1.73 -4.69 -21.69
N ALA A 604 -1.41 -4.57 -20.40
CA ALA A 604 -1.27 -5.72 -19.50
C ALA A 604 -2.60 -6.47 -19.28
N ARG A 605 -3.74 -5.77 -19.25
CA ARG A 605 -5.09 -6.38 -19.10
C ARG A 605 -5.58 -7.09 -20.36
N GLN A 606 -5.31 -6.53 -21.55
CA GLN A 606 -5.66 -7.18 -22.83
C GLN A 606 -4.63 -8.27 -23.23
N GLY A 607 -3.47 -8.26 -22.56
CA GLY A 607 -2.75 -9.46 -22.15
C GLY A 607 -1.80 -10.08 -23.18
N PRO A 608 -1.15 -11.21 -22.80
CA PRO A 608 -0.16 -11.87 -23.64
C PRO A 608 -0.73 -12.32 -24.99
N LEU A 609 -1.99 -12.74 -25.02
CA LEU A 609 -2.68 -13.26 -26.21
C LEU A 609 -2.82 -12.22 -27.33
N SER A 610 -3.02 -10.95 -26.98
CA SER A 610 -3.29 -9.88 -27.96
C SER A 610 -2.00 -9.22 -28.46
N PHE A 611 -1.03 -9.01 -27.56
CA PHE A 611 0.12 -8.11 -27.80
C PHE A 611 1.48 -8.67 -27.33
N GLY A 612 1.50 -9.89 -26.78
CA GLY A 612 2.67 -10.49 -26.13
C GLY A 612 3.05 -9.85 -24.78
N ILE A 613 2.29 -8.88 -24.29
CA ILE A 613 2.61 -8.10 -23.09
C ILE A 613 2.32 -8.92 -21.83
N THR A 614 3.31 -9.07 -20.96
CA THR A 614 3.22 -9.79 -19.68
C THR A 614 3.11 -8.87 -18.48
N ALA A 615 3.78 -7.71 -18.51
CA ALA A 615 3.88 -6.80 -17.38
C ALA A 615 4.09 -5.35 -17.83
N ALA A 616 3.90 -4.42 -16.89
CA ALA A 616 4.18 -3.00 -17.07
C ALA A 616 4.76 -2.40 -15.78
N LEU A 617 5.80 -1.58 -15.91
CA LEU A 617 6.43 -0.87 -14.80
C LEU A 617 6.39 0.65 -15.02
N PRO A 618 5.46 1.36 -14.37
CA PRO A 618 5.54 2.80 -14.18
C PRO A 618 6.90 3.26 -13.65
N MET A 619 7.36 4.39 -14.16
CA MET A 619 8.67 4.97 -13.86
C MET A 619 8.62 5.77 -12.56
N VAL A 620 8.53 5.03 -11.46
CA VAL A 620 8.51 5.51 -10.08
C VAL A 620 9.82 5.16 -9.37
N ARG A 621 10.15 5.87 -8.28
CA ARG A 621 11.41 5.65 -7.56
C ARG A 621 11.47 4.25 -6.99
N PHE A 622 12.59 3.55 -7.22
CA PHE A 622 12.83 2.21 -6.70
C PHE A 622 12.84 2.18 -5.16
N THR A 623 13.37 3.21 -4.48
CA THR A 623 13.32 3.31 -3.02
C THR A 623 11.90 3.41 -2.48
N GLU A 624 11.07 4.28 -3.08
CA GLU A 624 9.68 4.53 -2.66
C GLU A 624 8.76 3.32 -2.92
N ASN A 625 9.06 2.50 -3.94
CA ASN A 625 8.16 1.46 -4.46
C ASN A 625 8.75 0.03 -4.47
N ARG A 626 9.87 -0.20 -3.76
CA ARG A 626 10.76 -1.37 -3.92
C ARG A 626 10.05 -2.72 -4.11
N SER A 627 9.14 -3.09 -3.22
CA SER A 627 8.48 -4.41 -3.25
C SER A 627 7.65 -4.63 -4.51
N ALA A 628 6.83 -3.64 -4.90
CA ALA A 628 5.99 -3.73 -6.10
C ALA A 628 6.82 -3.67 -7.39
N VAL A 629 7.88 -2.86 -7.44
CA VAL A 629 8.81 -2.85 -8.58
C VAL A 629 9.50 -4.21 -8.75
N LEU A 630 9.98 -4.82 -7.65
CA LEU A 630 10.57 -6.15 -7.67
C LEU A 630 9.57 -7.23 -8.11
N GLY A 631 8.33 -7.20 -7.62
CA GLY A 631 7.27 -8.13 -8.04
C GLY A 631 6.95 -8.02 -9.54
N ILE A 632 6.89 -6.79 -10.08
CA ILE A 632 6.67 -6.54 -11.51
C ILE A 632 7.85 -7.04 -12.35
N LEU A 633 9.10 -6.77 -11.93
CA LEU A 633 10.30 -7.28 -12.62
C LEU A 633 10.40 -8.80 -12.53
N ALA A 634 10.04 -9.42 -11.41
CA ALA A 634 9.98 -10.88 -11.27
C ALA A 634 8.97 -11.49 -12.25
N GLY A 635 7.81 -10.86 -12.45
CA GLY A 635 6.84 -11.25 -13.48
C GLY A 635 7.39 -11.07 -14.91
N ALA A 636 8.00 -9.92 -15.21
CA ALA A 636 8.59 -9.62 -16.51
C ALA A 636 9.71 -10.59 -16.92
N PHE A 637 10.54 -11.03 -15.97
CA PHE A 637 11.61 -12.00 -16.16
C PHE A 637 11.21 -13.45 -15.79
N GLU A 638 9.91 -13.78 -15.85
CA GLU A 638 9.39 -15.16 -15.69
C GLU A 638 9.87 -15.89 -14.39
N ASN A 639 10.10 -15.13 -13.31
CA ASN A 639 10.68 -15.57 -12.04
C ASN A 639 12.05 -16.30 -12.17
N ARG A 640 12.84 -16.00 -13.21
CA ARG A 640 14.16 -16.62 -13.48
C ARG A 640 15.26 -16.21 -12.49
N PHE A 641 15.22 -15.00 -11.96
CA PHE A 641 16.29 -14.41 -11.14
C PHE A 641 15.86 -14.15 -9.70
N ALA A 642 16.82 -14.14 -8.77
CA ALA A 642 16.58 -13.76 -7.38
C ALA A 642 16.24 -12.26 -7.26
N GLU A 643 15.41 -11.90 -6.26
CA GLU A 643 14.88 -10.53 -6.13
C GLU A 643 15.96 -9.45 -5.94
N GLY A 644 17.11 -9.78 -5.33
CA GLY A 644 18.24 -8.86 -5.21
C GLY A 644 18.92 -8.52 -6.54
N ASP A 645 18.81 -9.40 -7.54
CA ASP A 645 19.50 -9.28 -8.82
C ASP A 645 18.66 -8.58 -9.90
N LEU A 646 17.31 -8.69 -9.81
CA LEU A 646 16.36 -8.10 -10.76
C LEU A 646 16.64 -6.63 -11.13
N PRO A 647 17.01 -5.73 -10.20
CA PRO A 647 17.30 -4.33 -10.54
C PRO A 647 18.56 -4.17 -11.42
N GLN A 648 19.60 -4.97 -11.16
CA GLN A 648 20.85 -4.96 -11.92
C GLN A 648 20.68 -5.63 -13.30
N VAL A 649 19.87 -6.69 -13.38
CA VAL A 649 19.44 -7.30 -14.65
C VAL A 649 18.64 -6.30 -15.49
N PHE A 650 17.68 -5.59 -14.89
CA PHE A 650 16.87 -4.61 -15.61
C PHE A 650 17.71 -3.41 -16.11
N LEU A 651 18.64 -2.91 -15.30
CA LEU A 651 19.64 -1.93 -15.71
C LEU A 651 20.43 -2.43 -16.94
N SER A 652 20.90 -3.68 -16.91
CA SER A 652 21.61 -4.31 -18.04
C SER A 652 20.79 -4.30 -19.33
N VAL A 653 19.52 -4.74 -19.27
CA VAL A 653 18.59 -4.76 -20.41
C VAL A 653 18.34 -3.35 -20.97
N LEU A 654 18.17 -2.34 -20.10
CA LEU A 654 18.00 -0.94 -20.50
C LEU A 654 19.23 -0.39 -21.26
N MET A 655 20.44 -0.69 -20.78
CA MET A 655 21.68 -0.23 -21.41
C MET A 655 21.96 -0.91 -22.76
N SER A 656 21.59 -2.19 -22.93
CA SER A 656 21.64 -2.86 -24.22
C SER A 656 20.63 -2.26 -25.21
N ALA A 657 19.36 -2.12 -24.82
CA ALA A 657 18.30 -1.57 -25.67
C ALA A 657 18.57 -0.12 -26.12
N ALA A 658 19.24 0.69 -25.29
CA ALA A 658 19.69 2.03 -25.66
C ALA A 658 20.85 2.03 -26.66
N ALA A 659 21.78 1.06 -26.55
CA ALA A 659 22.89 0.92 -27.48
C ALA A 659 22.43 0.46 -28.87
N GLU A 660 21.57 -0.56 -28.95
CA GLU A 660 21.02 -1.08 -30.21
C GLU A 660 20.34 0.02 -31.04
N ARG A 661 19.50 0.85 -30.40
CA ARG A 661 18.81 1.98 -31.04
C ARG A 661 19.76 3.11 -31.48
N SER A 662 20.92 3.24 -30.84
CA SER A 662 21.92 4.27 -31.18
C SER A 662 22.76 3.91 -32.40
N VAL A 663 22.86 2.63 -32.78
CA VAL A 663 23.52 2.19 -34.02
C VAL A 663 22.67 2.49 -35.26
N GLY A 664 21.33 2.53 -35.11
CA GLY A 664 20.39 2.70 -36.21
C GLY A 664 20.22 4.13 -36.76
N THR A 665 20.86 5.15 -36.17
CA THR A 665 20.86 6.49 -36.77
C THR A 665 21.88 6.55 -37.90
N PRO A 666 21.49 6.80 -39.16
CA PRO A 666 22.45 6.92 -40.25
C PRO A 666 23.34 8.13 -40.02
N ARG A 667 24.62 7.91 -39.67
CA ARG A 667 25.67 8.91 -39.92
C ARG A 667 25.60 9.26 -41.41
N PHE A 668 25.66 10.54 -41.75
CA PHE A 668 25.60 11.05 -43.12
C PHE A 668 26.63 10.35 -44.04
N GLN A 669 26.20 9.26 -44.69
CA GLN A 669 26.76 8.89 -45.99
C GLN A 669 26.10 9.83 -47.01
N PRO A 670 26.87 10.50 -47.88
CA PRO A 670 26.30 11.32 -48.94
C PRO A 670 25.70 10.40 -50.01
N THR A 671 24.47 9.96 -49.80
CA THR A 671 23.66 9.37 -50.86
C THR A 671 23.45 10.39 -51.99
N PRO A 672 23.40 9.95 -53.27
CA PRO A 672 23.09 10.84 -54.38
C PRO A 672 21.73 11.50 -54.19
N ALA A 673 21.55 12.68 -54.79
CA ALA A 673 20.40 13.55 -54.56
C ALA A 673 19.06 12.79 -54.68
N PRO A 674 18.19 12.81 -53.65
CA PRO A 674 16.92 12.09 -53.70
C PRO A 674 15.98 12.73 -54.73
N SER A 675 15.33 11.89 -55.53
CA SER A 675 14.21 12.30 -56.38
C SER A 675 13.01 12.74 -55.54
N GLU A 676 12.18 13.62 -56.08
CA GLU A 676 11.00 14.20 -55.43
C GLU A 676 9.95 13.14 -55.04
N MET A 677 10.06 12.59 -53.83
CA MET A 677 8.98 11.93 -53.10
C MET A 677 8.77 12.66 -51.78
N ASP A 678 7.50 12.84 -51.40
CA ASP A 678 7.08 13.65 -50.26
C ASP A 678 7.73 13.19 -48.94
N PHE A 679 8.69 13.98 -48.47
CA PHE A 679 9.43 13.68 -47.25
C PHE A 679 8.63 14.17 -46.04
N ASP A 680 7.99 13.25 -45.31
CA ASP A 680 7.18 13.61 -44.12
C ASP A 680 8.08 14.07 -42.95
N ILE A 681 8.30 15.39 -42.92
CA ILE A 681 9.00 16.12 -41.86
C ILE A 681 8.31 15.90 -40.49
N SER A 682 6.98 15.78 -40.46
CA SER A 682 6.21 15.61 -39.22
C SER A 682 6.44 14.22 -38.61
N ALA A 683 6.34 13.16 -39.41
CA ALA A 683 6.69 11.80 -38.98
C ALA A 683 8.16 11.70 -38.54
N THR A 684 9.07 12.36 -39.26
CA THR A 684 10.51 12.40 -38.93
C THR A 684 10.75 13.09 -37.57
N MET A 685 10.11 14.24 -37.32
CA MET A 685 10.20 14.94 -36.04
C MET A 685 9.56 14.14 -34.89
N ALA A 686 8.42 13.47 -35.13
CA ALA A 686 7.78 12.63 -34.14
C ALA A 686 8.65 11.42 -33.74
N ALA A 687 9.31 10.78 -34.71
CA ALA A 687 10.26 9.69 -34.46
C ALA A 687 11.48 10.16 -33.66
N ALA A 688 12.04 11.32 -33.98
CA ALA A 688 13.14 11.93 -33.23
C ALA A 688 12.73 12.28 -31.78
N ALA A 689 11.54 12.84 -31.58
CA ALA A 689 10.99 13.14 -30.24
C ALA A 689 10.74 11.86 -29.42
N ALA A 690 10.24 10.79 -30.04
CA ALA A 690 10.07 9.48 -29.39
C ALA A 690 11.43 8.86 -29.00
N ALA A 691 12.44 8.94 -29.86
CA ALA A 691 13.80 8.46 -29.57
C ALA A 691 14.45 9.26 -28.42
N GLY A 692 14.31 10.58 -28.41
CA GLY A 692 14.76 11.44 -27.31
C GLY A 692 14.05 11.13 -25.99
N THR A 693 12.73 10.94 -26.02
CA THR A 693 11.92 10.55 -24.84
C THR A 693 12.36 9.18 -24.30
N PHE A 694 12.62 8.20 -25.18
CA PHE A 694 13.13 6.89 -24.77
C PHE A 694 14.52 6.98 -24.14
N ARG A 695 15.45 7.77 -24.71
CA ARG A 695 16.78 7.97 -24.12
C ARG A 695 16.69 8.60 -22.73
N ALA A 696 15.94 9.70 -22.59
CA ALA A 696 15.72 10.34 -21.30
C ALA A 696 15.06 9.40 -20.27
N ALA A 697 14.17 8.52 -20.72
CA ALA A 697 13.56 7.49 -19.87
C ALA A 697 14.57 6.44 -19.40
N VAL A 698 15.44 5.94 -20.29
CA VAL A 698 16.54 5.03 -19.92
C VAL A 698 17.48 5.72 -18.93
N GLU A 699 17.96 6.92 -19.22
CA GLU A 699 18.90 7.65 -18.36
C GLU A 699 18.32 7.91 -16.96
N TRP A 700 17.03 8.28 -16.87
CA TRP A 700 16.34 8.45 -15.59
C TRP A 700 16.25 7.12 -14.83
N THR A 701 15.80 6.03 -15.47
CA THR A 701 15.63 4.73 -14.78
C THR A 701 16.98 4.15 -14.36
N VAL A 702 18.00 4.24 -15.21
CA VAL A 702 19.34 3.74 -14.90
C VAL A 702 19.97 4.55 -13.77
N ARG A 703 19.84 5.89 -13.76
CA ARG A 703 20.27 6.70 -12.60
C ARG A 703 19.52 6.33 -11.32
N ASP A 704 18.21 6.15 -11.39
CA ASP A 704 17.42 5.76 -10.22
C ASP A 704 17.90 4.44 -9.61
N LEU A 705 18.11 3.42 -10.46
CA LEU A 705 18.64 2.13 -10.05
C LEU A 705 20.09 2.22 -9.54
N LEU A 706 20.97 2.97 -10.21
CA LEU A 706 22.37 3.15 -9.79
C LEU A 706 22.49 3.71 -8.36
N TYR A 707 21.67 4.71 -8.00
CA TYR A 707 21.71 5.30 -6.66
C TYR A 707 20.86 4.56 -5.61
N SER A 708 19.88 3.75 -6.03
CA SER A 708 18.94 3.07 -5.11
C SER A 708 19.23 1.59 -4.86
N VAL A 709 20.01 0.94 -5.73
CA VAL A 709 20.38 -0.48 -5.63
C VAL A 709 21.73 -0.61 -4.95
N THR A 710 21.87 -1.58 -4.04
CA THR A 710 23.13 -1.85 -3.33
C THR A 710 23.80 -3.12 -3.82
N THR A 711 25.14 -3.13 -3.89
CA THR A 711 25.95 -4.32 -4.18
C THR A 711 27.23 -4.34 -3.30
N LEU A 712 28.01 -5.41 -3.35
CA LEU A 712 29.30 -5.51 -2.67
C LEU A 712 30.36 -4.64 -3.33
N ARG A 713 31.39 -4.21 -2.60
CA ARG A 713 32.53 -3.44 -3.17
C ARG A 713 33.21 -4.22 -4.29
N GLU A 714 33.26 -5.54 -4.16
CA GLU A 714 33.84 -6.49 -5.12
C GLU A 714 32.91 -6.75 -6.32
N LEU A 715 31.83 -5.98 -6.50
CA LEU A 715 30.74 -6.14 -7.48
C LEU A 715 29.92 -7.44 -7.36
N THR A 716 30.50 -8.51 -6.83
CA THR A 716 29.89 -9.84 -6.71
C THR A 716 30.55 -10.68 -5.60
N GLU A 717 29.76 -11.55 -4.97
CA GLU A 717 30.25 -12.57 -4.03
C GLU A 717 31.26 -13.52 -4.68
N SER A 718 31.16 -13.77 -5.99
CA SER A 718 32.10 -14.66 -6.71
C SER A 718 33.54 -14.12 -6.78
N PHE A 719 33.78 -12.87 -6.37
CA PHE A 719 35.11 -12.29 -6.23
C PHE A 719 35.57 -12.15 -4.77
N SER A 720 34.66 -12.31 -3.81
CA SER A 720 34.93 -12.27 -2.37
C SER A 720 35.58 -13.57 -1.88
N LEU A 721 36.34 -13.49 -0.79
CA LEU A 721 36.74 -14.69 -0.05
C LEU A 721 35.57 -15.17 0.84
N PRO A 722 35.44 -16.48 1.11
CA PRO A 722 34.48 -16.97 2.10
C PRO A 722 34.71 -16.31 3.46
N SER A 723 33.62 -15.82 4.07
CA SER A 723 33.64 -15.13 5.36
C SER A 723 32.36 -15.42 6.12
N ASP A 724 32.47 -15.66 7.43
CA ASP A 724 31.32 -15.87 8.33
C ASP A 724 30.53 -14.56 8.58
N THR A 725 31.11 -13.40 8.26
CA THR A 725 30.45 -12.09 8.35
C THR A 725 29.90 -11.66 6.98
N PRO A 726 28.63 -11.23 6.87
CA PRO A 726 28.09 -10.72 5.61
C PRO A 726 28.84 -9.44 5.19
N ALA A 727 29.41 -9.46 3.99
CA ALA A 727 30.22 -8.37 3.47
C ALA A 727 29.40 -7.06 3.29
N PRO A 728 30.01 -5.88 3.52
CA PRO A 728 29.28 -4.62 3.51
C PRO A 728 28.81 -4.24 2.10
N VAL A 729 27.51 -3.93 1.98
CA VAL A 729 26.89 -3.46 0.74
C VAL A 729 26.87 -1.93 0.65
N TRP A 730 27.07 -1.42 -0.56
CA TRP A 730 27.17 0.01 -0.88
C TRP A 730 26.28 0.33 -2.10
N PRO A 731 25.83 1.58 -2.30
CA PRO A 731 25.11 1.97 -3.52
C PRO A 731 25.91 1.63 -4.78
N LEU A 732 25.26 1.07 -5.78
CA LEU A 732 25.90 0.61 -7.03
C LEU A 732 26.64 1.75 -7.74
N ALA A 733 26.11 2.97 -7.70
CA ALA A 733 26.77 4.19 -8.14
C ALA A 733 28.15 4.38 -7.48
N THR A 734 28.23 4.25 -6.16
CA THR A 734 29.46 4.40 -5.38
C THR A 734 30.45 3.30 -5.70
N VAL A 735 30.01 2.04 -5.77
CA VAL A 735 30.89 0.91 -6.09
C VAL A 735 31.46 1.04 -7.50
N LEU A 736 30.63 1.36 -8.49
CA LEU A 736 31.08 1.49 -9.87
C LEU A 736 32.03 2.68 -10.04
N ALA A 737 31.72 3.85 -9.48
CA ALA A 737 32.62 5.01 -9.53
C ALA A 737 33.98 4.70 -8.87
N GLY A 738 33.96 4.17 -7.64
CA GLY A 738 35.18 3.76 -6.92
C GLY A 738 35.97 2.69 -7.68
N SER A 739 35.30 1.75 -8.36
CA SER A 739 35.97 0.74 -9.20
C SER A 739 36.72 1.32 -10.40
N PHE A 740 36.35 2.52 -10.90
CA PHE A 740 37.13 3.24 -11.90
C PHE A 740 38.27 4.05 -11.24
N GLU A 741 38.06 4.65 -10.08
CA GLU A 741 39.08 5.43 -9.35
C GLU A 741 40.22 4.53 -8.83
N GLU A 742 39.89 3.38 -8.25
CA GLU A 742 40.85 2.32 -7.90
C GLU A 742 41.67 1.88 -9.13
N LEU A 743 41.05 1.86 -10.32
CA LEU A 743 41.68 1.46 -11.57
C LEU A 743 42.69 2.49 -12.11
N ASP A 744 42.66 3.76 -11.68
CA ASP A 744 43.70 4.76 -11.99
C ASP A 744 44.70 5.00 -10.85
N SER A 745 44.45 4.42 -9.67
CA SER A 745 45.21 4.66 -8.43
C SER A 745 46.35 3.65 -8.20
N LEU A 746 46.71 2.85 -9.22
CA LEU A 746 47.64 1.71 -9.13
C LEU A 746 49.12 2.07 -8.89
N SER A 747 49.42 3.30 -8.47
CA SER A 747 50.79 3.84 -8.36
C SER A 747 51.46 3.64 -6.99
N GLY A 748 50.80 2.95 -6.04
CA GLY A 748 51.31 2.73 -4.70
C GLY A 748 52.06 1.40 -4.55
N ASN A 749 53.28 1.44 -4.00
CA ASN A 749 54.07 0.25 -3.66
C ASN A 749 53.54 -0.52 -2.41
N ASP A 750 52.43 -0.07 -1.82
CA ASP A 750 51.96 -0.49 -0.50
C ASP A 750 51.13 -1.81 -0.55
N GLY A 751 51.81 -2.93 -0.74
CA GLY A 751 51.37 -4.20 -0.13
C GLY A 751 51.35 -5.44 -1.04
N PRO A 752 51.67 -6.65 -0.50
CA PRO A 752 51.58 -7.91 -1.26
C PRO A 752 50.15 -8.44 -1.52
N GLN A 753 49.11 -7.81 -0.96
CA GLN A 753 47.70 -8.20 -1.18
C GLN A 753 47.25 -7.73 -2.57
N GLY A 754 47.75 -8.42 -3.58
CA GLY A 754 47.83 -7.90 -4.93
C GLY A 754 46.49 -7.72 -5.65
N LEU A 755 46.27 -6.49 -6.13
CA LEU A 755 45.61 -6.15 -7.40
C LEU A 755 44.46 -7.09 -7.82
N VAL A 756 43.46 -7.25 -6.95
CA VAL A 756 42.14 -7.71 -7.37
C VAL A 756 41.44 -6.51 -7.96
N MET A 757 41.10 -6.57 -9.25
CA MET A 757 40.41 -5.49 -9.95
C MET A 757 39.01 -5.99 -10.35
N PRO A 758 37.98 -5.81 -9.50
CA PRO A 758 36.65 -6.36 -9.75
C PRO A 758 36.09 -6.01 -11.12
N LEU A 759 36.30 -4.74 -11.53
CA LEU A 759 35.85 -4.22 -12.82
C LEU A 759 36.49 -4.96 -14.02
N LEU A 760 37.78 -5.27 -13.98
CA LEU A 760 38.44 -6.01 -15.07
C LEU A 760 38.03 -7.49 -15.07
N ARG A 761 37.88 -8.10 -13.88
CA ARG A 761 37.43 -9.49 -13.71
C ARG A 761 35.98 -9.72 -14.16
N TYR A 762 35.16 -8.67 -14.27
CA TYR A 762 33.76 -8.80 -14.67
C TYR A 762 33.66 -9.36 -16.11
N PRO A 763 32.73 -10.31 -16.39
CA PRO A 763 32.54 -10.85 -17.74
C PRO A 763 32.28 -9.76 -18.77
N LEU A 764 32.87 -9.91 -19.96
CA LEU A 764 32.92 -8.86 -20.99
C LEU A 764 31.56 -8.17 -21.28
N PRO A 765 30.42 -8.88 -21.43
CA PRO A 765 29.14 -8.21 -21.68
C PRO A 765 28.73 -7.28 -20.51
N GLY A 766 28.97 -7.70 -19.28
CA GLY A 766 28.71 -6.90 -18.08
C GLY A 766 29.68 -5.74 -17.90
N PHE A 767 30.96 -5.91 -18.28
CA PHE A 767 31.90 -4.79 -18.37
C PHE A 767 31.40 -3.72 -19.36
N ILE A 768 30.88 -4.12 -20.53
CA ILE A 768 30.31 -3.19 -21.51
C ILE A 768 29.06 -2.48 -20.96
N THR A 769 28.22 -3.16 -20.16
CA THR A 769 27.12 -2.52 -19.41
C THR A 769 27.63 -1.46 -18.44
N ILE A 770 28.64 -1.79 -17.63
CA ILE A 770 29.24 -0.88 -16.64
C ILE A 770 29.85 0.34 -17.34
N LEU A 771 30.64 0.12 -18.39
CA LEU A 771 31.31 1.18 -19.15
C LEU A 771 30.30 2.16 -19.77
N LYS A 772 29.17 1.65 -20.30
CA LYS A 772 28.05 2.49 -20.78
C LYS A 772 27.28 3.22 -19.68
N ALA A 773 27.27 2.70 -18.45
CA ALA A 773 26.62 3.35 -17.30
C ALA A 773 27.52 4.41 -16.64
N ALA A 774 28.84 4.27 -16.74
CA ALA A 774 29.83 5.16 -16.14
C ALA A 774 29.70 6.67 -16.50
N PRO A 775 29.27 7.10 -17.71
CA PRO A 775 28.91 8.50 -17.99
C PRO A 775 27.82 9.07 -17.07
N LEU A 776 26.84 8.24 -16.67
CA LEU A 776 25.75 8.66 -15.79
C LEU A 776 26.20 8.85 -14.33
N LEU A 777 27.38 8.31 -14.00
CA LEU A 777 28.11 8.47 -12.74
C LEU A 777 29.19 9.56 -12.80
N SER A 778 29.23 10.34 -13.89
CA SER A 778 30.25 11.38 -14.16
C SER A 778 31.70 10.88 -14.30
N VAL A 779 31.91 9.59 -14.58
CA VAL A 779 33.27 9.04 -14.78
C VAL A 779 33.90 9.63 -16.05
N GLY A 780 35.05 10.28 -15.88
CA GLY A 780 35.78 10.98 -16.94
C GLY A 780 36.09 10.10 -18.15
N ILE A 781 35.99 10.68 -19.35
CA ILE A 781 36.17 9.96 -20.62
C ILE A 781 37.54 9.28 -20.74
N GLU A 782 38.62 9.91 -20.29
CA GLU A 782 39.96 9.29 -20.32
C GLU A 782 40.07 8.09 -19.37
N LEU A 783 39.41 8.14 -18.20
CA LEU A 783 39.40 7.01 -17.28
C LEU A 783 38.60 5.83 -17.85
N ARG A 784 37.49 6.10 -18.54
CA ARG A 784 36.73 5.09 -19.28
C ARG A 784 37.54 4.51 -20.46
N ARG A 785 38.32 5.33 -21.19
CA ARG A 785 39.25 4.91 -22.24
C ARG A 785 40.37 4.01 -21.73
N ARG A 786 41.07 4.40 -20.65
CA ARG A 786 42.08 3.55 -20.00
C ARG A 786 41.47 2.26 -19.46
N ALA A 787 40.27 2.30 -18.89
CA ALA A 787 39.57 1.09 -18.44
C ALA A 787 39.24 0.13 -19.60
N ALA A 788 38.77 0.65 -20.74
CA ALA A 788 38.53 -0.16 -21.94
C ALA A 788 39.84 -0.79 -22.48
N PHE A 789 40.94 -0.03 -22.50
CA PHE A 789 42.27 -0.54 -22.88
C PHE A 789 42.75 -1.64 -21.92
N ARG A 790 42.69 -1.40 -20.59
CA ARG A 790 43.04 -2.39 -19.56
C ARG A 790 42.17 -3.65 -19.66
N ARG A 791 40.86 -3.53 -19.97
CA ARG A 791 39.99 -4.70 -20.20
C ARG A 791 40.31 -5.45 -21.48
N LEU A 792 40.72 -4.78 -22.55
CA LEU A 792 41.23 -5.42 -23.77
C LEU A 792 42.51 -6.22 -23.46
N MET A 793 43.48 -5.64 -22.74
CA MET A 793 44.70 -6.35 -22.36
C MET A 793 44.39 -7.58 -21.48
N TYR A 794 43.44 -7.46 -20.55
CA TYR A 794 42.96 -8.60 -19.75
C TYR A 794 42.19 -9.65 -20.60
N LEU A 795 41.39 -9.20 -21.57
CA LEU A 795 40.66 -10.07 -22.50
C LEU A 795 41.61 -10.88 -23.38
N VAL A 796 42.72 -10.30 -23.84
CA VAL A 796 43.77 -11.04 -24.55
C VAL A 796 44.35 -12.15 -23.66
N CYS A 797 44.55 -11.93 -22.36
CA CYS A 797 44.94 -12.98 -21.42
C CYS A 797 43.85 -14.06 -21.22
N GLU A 798 42.56 -13.68 -21.24
CA GLU A 798 41.43 -14.63 -21.13
C GLU A 798 41.30 -15.51 -22.39
N GLU A 799 41.42 -14.93 -23.58
CA GLU A 799 41.33 -15.64 -24.86
C GLU A 799 42.57 -16.53 -25.09
N LEU A 800 43.77 -16.02 -24.79
CA LEU A 800 45.02 -16.79 -24.86
C LEU A 800 45.01 -18.02 -23.94
N GLY A 801 44.36 -17.93 -22.76
CA GLY A 801 44.15 -19.08 -21.88
C GLY A 801 43.30 -20.19 -22.54
N LYS A 802 42.18 -19.81 -23.18
CA LYS A 802 41.32 -20.75 -23.91
C LYS A 802 42.05 -21.41 -25.09
N VAL A 803 42.87 -20.64 -25.80
CA VAL A 803 43.69 -21.15 -26.91
C VAL A 803 44.75 -22.13 -26.39
N ALA A 804 45.42 -21.83 -25.29
CA ALA A 804 46.39 -22.72 -24.67
C ALA A 804 45.79 -24.08 -24.22
N GLU A 805 44.53 -24.11 -23.81
CA GLU A 805 43.79 -25.34 -23.47
C GLU A 805 43.43 -26.19 -24.70
N GLN A 806 43.37 -25.58 -25.90
CA GLN A 806 42.94 -26.22 -27.16
C GLN A 806 44.10 -26.56 -28.10
N VAL A 807 45.25 -25.89 -27.95
CA VAL A 807 46.41 -26.04 -28.82
C VAL A 807 47.18 -27.33 -28.51
N PRO A 808 47.49 -28.18 -29.53
CA PRO A 808 48.36 -29.34 -29.35
C PRO A 808 49.74 -28.94 -28.83
N HIS A 809 50.34 -29.75 -27.95
CA HIS A 809 51.65 -29.48 -27.32
C HIS A 809 52.83 -29.33 -28.31
N SER A 810 52.61 -29.62 -29.60
CA SER A 810 53.58 -29.44 -30.68
C SER A 810 53.62 -28.02 -31.26
N GLN A 811 52.63 -27.17 -31.00
CA GLN A 811 52.61 -25.82 -31.55
C GLN A 811 53.40 -24.84 -30.67
N SER A 812 54.23 -23.99 -31.28
CA SER A 812 55.06 -23.06 -30.53
C SER A 812 54.28 -21.83 -30.08
N VAL A 813 54.60 -21.32 -28.87
CA VAL A 813 54.07 -20.03 -28.38
C VAL A 813 54.37 -18.89 -29.36
N ALA A 814 55.47 -18.99 -30.12
CA ALA A 814 55.85 -18.01 -31.13
C ALA A 814 54.83 -17.88 -32.29
N GLU A 815 54.12 -18.96 -32.66
CA GLU A 815 53.09 -18.90 -33.70
C GLU A 815 51.84 -18.15 -33.23
N LEU A 816 51.49 -18.25 -31.94
CA LEU A 816 50.33 -17.55 -31.35
C LEU A 816 50.49 -16.03 -31.31
N PHE A 817 51.72 -15.52 -31.49
CA PHE A 817 52.06 -14.09 -31.60
C PHE A 817 52.68 -13.73 -32.96
N GLY A 818 52.75 -14.69 -33.90
CA GLY A 818 53.33 -14.52 -35.23
C GLY A 818 52.55 -13.51 -36.06
N GLY A 819 53.22 -12.76 -36.93
CA GLY A 819 52.60 -11.66 -37.68
C GLY A 819 52.33 -10.39 -36.85
N LEU A 820 51.76 -10.48 -35.64
CA LEU A 820 51.54 -9.30 -34.77
C LEU A 820 52.85 -8.69 -34.25
N LEU A 821 53.82 -9.53 -33.84
CA LEU A 821 55.09 -9.06 -33.28
C LEU A 821 56.20 -8.90 -34.35
N GLY A 822 55.85 -8.88 -35.64
CA GLY A 822 56.80 -8.85 -36.76
C GLY A 822 57.56 -10.16 -36.98
N ARG A 823 57.35 -11.17 -36.13
CA ARG A 823 58.03 -12.46 -36.23
C ARG A 823 57.45 -13.27 -37.39
N PRO A 824 58.29 -13.75 -38.34
CA PRO A 824 57.82 -14.60 -39.42
C PRO A 824 57.24 -15.90 -38.85
N LEU A 825 56.09 -16.32 -39.39
CA LEU A 825 55.57 -17.67 -39.21
C LEU A 825 56.56 -18.65 -39.87
N SER A 826 56.77 -19.84 -39.30
CA SER A 826 57.86 -20.74 -39.69
C SER A 826 57.63 -21.38 -41.08
N THR A 827 58.00 -20.67 -42.14
CA THR A 827 57.67 -20.98 -43.54
C THR A 827 58.67 -21.90 -44.24
N GLY A 828 58.88 -23.09 -43.66
CA GLY A 828 59.57 -24.21 -44.29
C GLY A 828 61.10 -24.21 -44.17
N PRO A 829 61.77 -25.34 -44.48
CA PRO A 829 63.18 -25.56 -44.17
C PRO A 829 64.18 -24.79 -45.07
N ASP A 830 63.73 -24.23 -46.20
CA ASP A 830 64.59 -23.57 -47.19
C ASP A 830 64.62 -22.03 -47.09
N GLN A 831 63.85 -21.43 -46.18
CA GLN A 831 63.89 -19.97 -46.00
C GLN A 831 65.04 -19.56 -45.08
N LYS A 832 65.95 -18.72 -45.60
CA LYS A 832 67.01 -18.09 -44.81
C LYS A 832 66.38 -17.31 -43.66
N GLU A 833 66.97 -17.41 -42.47
CA GLU A 833 66.61 -16.61 -41.31
C GLU A 833 66.63 -15.12 -41.69
N THR A 834 65.44 -14.54 -41.79
CA THR A 834 65.26 -13.12 -42.04
C THR A 834 65.32 -12.40 -40.70
N GLU A 835 66.13 -11.34 -40.61
CA GLU A 835 66.36 -10.61 -39.37
C GLU A 835 65.02 -10.14 -38.78
N TRP A 836 64.73 -10.58 -37.54
CA TRP A 836 63.44 -10.31 -36.91
C TRP A 836 63.39 -8.89 -36.37
N GLU A 837 62.80 -7.98 -37.14
CA GLU A 837 62.39 -6.66 -36.65
C GLU A 837 61.16 -6.81 -35.72
N PRO A 838 61.26 -6.52 -34.41
CA PRO A 838 60.12 -6.63 -33.51
C PRO A 838 59.18 -5.43 -33.71
N SER A 839 57.89 -5.69 -33.90
CA SER A 839 56.92 -4.62 -34.16
C SER A 839 56.79 -3.66 -32.96
N VAL A 840 57.08 -2.38 -33.18
CA VAL A 840 57.08 -1.33 -32.13
C VAL A 840 55.70 -0.73 -31.86
N SER A 841 54.72 -1.01 -32.73
CA SER A 841 53.32 -0.62 -32.60
C SER A 841 52.45 -1.66 -33.31
N VAL A 842 51.34 -2.06 -32.69
CA VAL A 842 50.40 -3.07 -33.21
C VAL A 842 49.00 -2.46 -33.23
N SER A 843 48.28 -2.49 -34.34
CA SER A 843 46.92 -1.91 -34.37
C SER A 843 45.92 -2.78 -33.60
N ILE A 844 44.94 -2.16 -32.92
CA ILE A 844 43.84 -2.91 -32.30
C ILE A 844 42.97 -3.59 -33.38
N LEU A 845 42.87 -3.00 -34.58
CA LEU A 845 42.17 -3.63 -35.71
C LEU A 845 42.80 -4.95 -36.16
N SER A 846 44.12 -5.10 -36.09
CA SER A 846 44.81 -6.37 -36.41
C SER A 846 44.51 -7.51 -35.42
N LEU A 847 43.95 -7.22 -34.24
CA LEU A 847 43.46 -8.27 -33.34
C LEU A 847 42.16 -8.93 -33.83
N ARG A 848 41.37 -8.27 -34.70
CA ARG A 848 40.03 -8.72 -35.11
C ARG A 848 40.00 -10.08 -35.80
N ALA A 849 41.09 -10.44 -36.47
CA ALA A 849 41.26 -11.71 -37.18
C ALA A 849 42.30 -12.63 -36.52
N HIS A 850 42.72 -12.34 -35.28
CA HIS A 850 43.79 -13.07 -34.61
C HIS A 850 43.28 -14.06 -33.58
N SER A 851 44.03 -15.15 -33.39
CA SER A 851 43.82 -16.14 -32.32
C SER A 851 43.84 -15.54 -30.90
N LEU A 852 44.48 -14.38 -30.70
CA LEU A 852 44.59 -13.71 -29.39
C LEU A 852 43.32 -12.97 -28.97
N LEU A 853 42.33 -12.83 -29.85
CA LEU A 853 41.05 -12.20 -29.55
C LEU A 853 39.97 -12.72 -30.50
N SER A 854 39.14 -13.67 -30.07
CA SER A 854 38.10 -14.23 -30.94
C SER A 854 37.13 -13.17 -31.46
N ALA A 855 36.64 -13.36 -32.68
CA ALA A 855 35.76 -12.41 -33.35
C ALA A 855 34.50 -12.06 -32.54
N ALA A 856 33.95 -13.02 -31.78
CA ALA A 856 32.81 -12.77 -30.89
C ALA A 856 33.17 -11.84 -29.71
N SER A 857 34.36 -12.01 -29.12
CA SER A 857 34.89 -11.10 -28.09
C SER A 857 35.20 -9.71 -28.68
N TYR A 858 35.69 -9.63 -29.93
CA TYR A 858 35.91 -8.37 -30.65
C TYR A 858 34.60 -7.62 -30.97
N ASP A 859 33.62 -8.30 -31.57
CA ASP A 859 32.30 -7.76 -31.94
C ASP A 859 31.40 -7.50 -30.71
N MET A 860 31.84 -7.91 -29.51
CA MET A 860 31.26 -7.52 -28.23
C MET A 860 31.94 -6.26 -27.66
N ILE A 861 33.27 -6.19 -27.62
CA ILE A 861 33.98 -5.05 -27.02
C ILE A 861 33.86 -3.77 -27.86
N SER A 862 33.81 -3.89 -29.19
CA SER A 862 33.54 -2.78 -30.13
C SER A 862 32.14 -2.15 -30.02
N ARG A 863 31.26 -2.70 -29.17
CA ARG A 863 29.98 -2.10 -28.79
C ARG A 863 30.12 -0.98 -27.75
N ALA A 864 31.33 -0.69 -27.25
CA ALA A 864 31.64 0.47 -26.42
C ALA A 864 32.27 1.61 -27.25
N GLU A 865 31.85 2.85 -27.01
CA GLU A 865 32.37 4.03 -27.71
C GLU A 865 33.87 4.25 -27.41
N GLU A 866 34.28 3.93 -26.20
CA GLU A 866 35.67 4.01 -25.76
C GLU A 866 36.57 3.03 -26.49
N PHE A 867 36.10 1.80 -26.77
CA PHE A 867 36.87 0.85 -27.58
C PHE A 867 37.03 1.36 -29.02
N ARG A 868 35.95 1.91 -29.60
CA ARG A 868 35.99 2.47 -30.96
C ARG A 868 36.90 3.68 -31.10
N TYR A 869 37.21 4.38 -30.00
CA TYR A 869 38.25 5.39 -29.96
C TYR A 869 39.68 4.78 -29.91
N LEU A 870 39.85 3.59 -29.33
CA LEU A 870 41.13 2.86 -29.37
C LEU A 870 41.37 2.17 -30.73
N GLU A 871 40.31 1.82 -31.47
CA GLU A 871 40.39 1.36 -32.87
C GLU A 871 40.84 2.46 -33.85
N ASP A 872 40.62 3.74 -33.51
CA ASP A 872 40.88 4.87 -34.41
C ASP A 872 42.40 5.03 -34.66
N PRO A 873 42.87 5.05 -35.93
CA PRO A 873 44.27 5.30 -36.25
C PRO A 873 44.82 6.64 -35.74
N GLY A 874 43.97 7.61 -35.40
CA GLY A 874 44.36 8.84 -34.71
C GLY A 874 44.75 8.65 -33.23
N CYS A 875 44.46 7.49 -32.63
CA CYS A 875 44.80 7.14 -31.26
C CYS A 875 46.27 6.66 -31.15
N VAL A 876 47.20 7.58 -31.38
CA VAL A 876 48.64 7.31 -31.61
C VAL A 876 49.36 6.50 -30.51
N TRP A 877 48.82 6.44 -29.30
CA TRP A 877 49.40 5.71 -28.16
C TRP A 877 48.89 4.27 -28.02
N ALA A 878 47.71 3.95 -28.55
CA ALA A 878 47.09 2.64 -28.35
C ALA A 878 47.91 1.52 -29.02
N GLY A 879 48.54 1.83 -30.16
CA GLY A 879 49.39 0.90 -30.90
C GLY A 879 50.71 0.54 -30.21
N PRO A 880 51.53 1.52 -29.79
CA PRO A 880 52.73 1.29 -28.99
C PRO A 880 52.43 0.59 -27.64
N ALA A 881 51.38 1.01 -26.92
CA ALA A 881 51.01 0.40 -25.66
C ALA A 881 50.57 -1.07 -25.82
N LEU A 882 49.82 -1.40 -26.88
CA LEU A 882 49.46 -2.79 -27.21
C LEU A 882 50.71 -3.61 -27.58
N ALA A 883 51.62 -3.06 -28.39
CA ALA A 883 52.86 -3.76 -28.77
C ALA A 883 53.71 -4.11 -27.54
N LEU A 884 53.93 -3.15 -26.65
CA LEU A 884 54.67 -3.33 -25.40
C LEU A 884 54.04 -4.42 -24.51
N PHE A 885 52.70 -4.41 -24.36
CA PHE A 885 52.00 -5.46 -23.62
C PHE A 885 52.14 -6.83 -24.29
N LEU A 886 52.00 -6.94 -25.62
CA LEU A 886 52.10 -8.22 -26.31
C LEU A 886 53.52 -8.82 -26.27
N HIS A 887 54.57 -8.01 -26.42
CA HIS A 887 55.96 -8.48 -26.26
C HIS A 887 56.23 -8.99 -24.84
N GLY A 888 55.77 -8.26 -23.82
CA GLY A 888 55.84 -8.71 -22.43
C GLY A 888 55.07 -10.00 -22.18
N LEU A 889 53.86 -10.13 -22.74
CA LEU A 889 53.00 -11.31 -22.59
C LEU A 889 53.66 -12.53 -23.21
N PHE A 890 54.21 -12.39 -24.43
CA PHE A 890 55.00 -13.41 -25.09
C PHE A 890 56.19 -13.87 -24.24
N SER A 891 56.94 -12.94 -23.64
CA SER A 891 58.08 -13.27 -22.77
C SER A 891 57.65 -13.95 -21.47
N GLN A 892 56.59 -13.46 -20.83
CA GLN A 892 56.07 -14.00 -19.57
C GLN A 892 55.55 -15.44 -19.75
N VAL A 893 54.83 -15.71 -20.84
CA VAL A 893 54.33 -17.05 -21.20
C VAL A 893 55.47 -17.97 -21.66
N SER A 894 56.49 -17.45 -22.36
CA SER A 894 57.66 -18.23 -22.75
C SER A 894 58.52 -18.65 -21.55
N ARG A 895 58.52 -17.87 -20.46
CA ARG A 895 59.27 -18.14 -19.23
C ARG A 895 58.48 -18.92 -18.18
N ASN A 896 57.15 -18.76 -18.14
CA ASN A 896 56.27 -19.43 -17.17
C ASN A 896 55.12 -20.14 -17.92
N PRO A 897 55.03 -21.48 -17.86
CA PRO A 897 53.96 -22.21 -18.53
C PRO A 897 52.58 -21.80 -18.02
N TRP A 898 51.58 -21.93 -18.90
CA TRP A 898 50.24 -21.34 -18.81
C TRP A 898 49.63 -21.32 -17.40
N VAL A 899 49.62 -20.14 -16.78
CA VAL A 899 48.82 -19.85 -15.58
C VAL A 899 47.51 -19.16 -15.98
N SER A 900 46.52 -19.17 -15.09
CA SER A 900 45.21 -18.56 -15.37
C SER A 900 45.33 -17.07 -15.72
N ALA A 901 44.43 -16.58 -16.59
CA ALA A 901 44.46 -15.21 -17.13
C ALA A 901 44.67 -14.11 -16.08
N LEU A 902 44.08 -14.25 -14.89
CA LEU A 902 44.29 -13.34 -13.76
C LEU A 902 45.73 -13.36 -13.24
N LYS A 903 46.35 -14.54 -13.07
CA LYS A 903 47.76 -14.65 -12.66
C LYS A 903 48.70 -14.11 -13.74
N THR A 904 48.41 -14.37 -15.01
CA THR A 904 49.19 -13.85 -16.14
C THR A 904 49.13 -12.32 -16.18
N PHE A 905 47.93 -11.73 -16.11
CA PHE A 905 47.75 -10.28 -16.06
C PHE A 905 48.37 -9.64 -14.81
N GLN A 906 48.26 -10.29 -13.63
CA GLN A 906 48.92 -9.81 -12.41
C GLN A 906 50.46 -9.88 -12.48
N ALA A 907 51.03 -10.86 -13.17
CA ALA A 907 52.46 -10.89 -13.46
C ALA A 907 52.88 -9.75 -14.40
N MET A 908 52.09 -9.50 -15.45
CA MET A 908 52.29 -8.38 -16.39
C MET A 908 52.24 -7.02 -15.69
N THR A 909 51.29 -6.79 -14.77
CA THR A 909 51.23 -5.53 -14.00
C THR A 909 52.40 -5.33 -13.03
N ARG A 910 53.19 -6.37 -12.73
CA ARG A 910 54.39 -6.30 -11.86
C ARG A 910 55.69 -6.09 -12.64
N MET A 911 55.64 -6.01 -13.96
CA MET A 911 56.79 -5.62 -14.78
C MET A 911 56.73 -4.10 -14.94
N ASP A 912 57.59 -3.34 -14.24
CA ASP A 912 57.47 -1.88 -14.04
C ASP A 912 57.06 -1.10 -15.30
N LEU A 913 57.74 -1.33 -16.42
CA LEU A 913 57.48 -0.65 -17.69
C LEU A 913 56.10 -0.97 -18.28
N ILE A 914 55.59 -2.18 -18.05
CA ILE A 914 54.26 -2.64 -18.48
C ILE A 914 53.18 -2.23 -17.48
N GLY A 915 53.47 -2.24 -16.17
CA GLY A 915 52.60 -1.65 -15.15
C GLY A 915 52.35 -0.17 -15.42
N ASN A 916 53.41 0.58 -15.72
CA ASN A 916 53.35 1.98 -16.15
C ASN A 916 52.59 2.14 -17.47
N ALA A 917 52.84 1.29 -18.48
CA ALA A 917 52.09 1.30 -19.74
C ALA A 917 50.60 0.99 -19.56
N LEU A 918 50.22 0.11 -18.63
CA LEU A 918 48.82 -0.15 -18.29
C LEU A 918 48.20 1.00 -17.49
N LEU A 919 49.00 1.71 -16.68
CA LEU A 919 48.54 2.83 -15.86
C LEU A 919 48.39 4.14 -16.65
N ARG A 920 49.32 4.46 -17.54
CA ARG A 920 49.34 5.66 -18.40
C ARG A 920 49.69 5.26 -19.84
N PRO A 921 48.83 4.49 -20.54
CA PRO A 921 49.11 4.05 -21.91
C PRO A 921 49.29 5.23 -22.87
N GLU A 922 48.68 6.39 -22.57
CA GLU A 922 48.89 7.64 -23.31
C GLU A 922 50.33 8.18 -23.28
N GLY A 923 51.16 7.71 -22.35
CA GLY A 923 52.58 8.07 -22.24
C GLY A 923 53.53 7.14 -23.00
N VAL A 924 53.04 6.08 -23.66
CA VAL A 924 53.88 5.09 -24.34
C VAL A 924 54.05 5.46 -25.82
N GLY A 925 55.28 5.73 -26.24
CA GLY A 925 55.66 5.94 -27.63
C GLY A 925 56.50 4.80 -28.22
N ASN A 926 56.71 4.84 -29.54
CA ASN A 926 57.57 3.89 -30.26
C ASN A 926 59.04 3.88 -29.77
N GLY A 927 59.47 4.88 -28.99
CA GLY A 927 60.80 4.92 -28.37
C GLY A 927 60.89 3.96 -27.18
N ASP A 928 59.89 4.02 -26.31
CA ASP A 928 59.81 3.22 -25.08
C ASP A 928 59.75 1.72 -25.40
N VAL A 929 58.91 1.34 -26.37
CA VAL A 929 58.80 -0.06 -26.83
C VAL A 929 60.16 -0.60 -27.31
N ARG A 930 60.94 0.21 -28.06
CA ARG A 930 62.31 -0.19 -28.49
C ARG A 930 63.25 -0.34 -27.31
N SER A 931 63.20 0.59 -26.34
CA SER A 931 64.05 0.53 -25.15
C SER A 931 63.77 -0.74 -24.34
N VAL A 932 62.50 -1.09 -24.15
CA VAL A 932 62.11 -2.33 -23.46
C VAL A 932 62.53 -3.57 -24.25
N LEU A 933 62.37 -3.55 -25.59
CA LEU A 933 62.78 -4.65 -26.46
C LEU A 933 64.28 -4.94 -26.38
N SER A 934 65.13 -3.90 -26.42
CA SER A 934 66.58 -4.08 -26.27
C SER A 934 66.96 -4.62 -24.90
N GLU A 935 66.29 -4.18 -23.83
CA GLU A 935 66.49 -4.75 -22.49
C GLU A 935 66.04 -6.22 -22.43
N MET A 936 64.88 -6.55 -23.01
CA MET A 936 64.36 -7.93 -23.06
C MET A 936 65.20 -8.86 -23.92
N GLN A 937 65.86 -8.37 -24.98
CA GLN A 937 66.83 -9.13 -25.78
C GLN A 937 68.16 -9.36 -25.05
N SER A 938 68.49 -8.55 -24.04
CA SER A 938 69.70 -8.70 -23.22
C SER A 938 69.56 -9.64 -22.01
N ARG A 939 68.38 -10.26 -21.81
CA ARG A 939 68.00 -11.01 -20.59
C ARG A 939 67.47 -12.43 -20.87
#